data_AF-A0A126ZX74-F1
#
_entry.id   AF-A0A126ZX74-F1
#
_cell.length_a   1.000
_cell.length_b   1.000
_cell.length_c   1.000
_cell.angle_alpha   90.00
_cell.angle_beta   90.00
_cell.angle_gamma   90.00
#
_symmetry.space_group_name_H-M   'P 1'
#
loop_
_entity.id
_entity.type
_entity.pdbx_description
1 polymer ?
#
loop_
_entity_poly.entity_id
_entity_poly.type
_entity_poly.pdbx_seq_one_letter_code
_entity_poly.pdbx_strand_id
1 'polypeptide(L)'
;MTLPGSPAQQYGEDQLLSLAFSLTSTPASYAVVLGAGISTGSGVPSAWGVLQDLLSQLAGAKGAEPEGDDGRLSWYQDEYGEDPTYERVLERLAPAPRDRQALLRGYFEATPEEAEQGKKQPTAAHRAIARLVAAGFIRVIVTLNFDNLMEAALREQSVTPVVIRGQNDLKGLPPMHTARVLVVHLHGDYLAPEEMRNTELELGHYEPAAERFLDRIMEEYGLLFVGWSARYDPQLRAAVKRSFRRIYVPYWVEPAAFADEASELVEQLGAVKVESSADDALGKLHDACIALRDRAAARHPLTPAVVASTVRSELSGRYTAFHLHDLVKQEADRLHRQDDLVLSYTGTVSENGAYAGMVGRIEEASNVLVAAMSAAAYWGNETTDRWILSEIRNFAEAPKSGGVTVVLDLHNVVMMRLFYATGVGALAAGRYGTVSALFSLEGDRRGTRRDYAVQVLEPVRLCEGNLPSASKRLYEQLRPMFVQHLSIGSRTYDESWAVFEILRNLAAAAAAPEAQTYLPELGAARVAFDETRDEYDHWAKQQSNSTAPNGREAFERYAPVRAAEEKYKRALDLYAQLIPMALPHLRVELQHSEGVAYKSPTVQRLIREVSSYGSKHPLLESGLLPGSPLEAVQTLRAANVALERVANWTRQNRMGILPDEFWADE
;
A
#
# COMPACT_ATOMS: atom_id res chain seq x y z
N MET A 1 -8.83 -24.30 27.76
CA MET A 1 -9.06 -25.53 26.98
C MET A 1 -10.39 -25.36 26.25
N THR A 2 -10.34 -24.80 25.06
CA THR A 2 -11.46 -24.81 24.11
C THR A 2 -11.57 -26.24 23.58
N LEU A 3 -12.76 -26.84 23.70
CA LEU A 3 -13.04 -28.17 23.16
C LEU A 3 -12.79 -28.17 21.64
N PRO A 4 -12.20 -29.23 21.05
CA PRO A 4 -12.15 -29.34 19.59
C PRO A 4 -13.57 -29.42 19.04
N GLY A 5 -13.82 -28.68 17.95
CA GLY A 5 -15.12 -28.64 17.27
C GLY A 5 -15.60 -30.03 16.83
N SER A 6 -16.89 -30.18 16.55
CA SER A 6 -17.46 -31.47 16.19
C SER A 6 -16.83 -32.01 14.87
N PRO A 7 -16.76 -33.35 14.67
CA PRO A 7 -16.18 -33.93 13.45
C PRO A 7 -16.81 -33.44 12.14
N ALA A 8 -18.10 -33.08 12.17
CA ALA A 8 -18.82 -32.52 11.02
C ALA A 8 -18.40 -31.07 10.71
N GLN A 9 -18.12 -30.25 11.74
CA GLN A 9 -17.60 -28.90 11.56
C GLN A 9 -16.18 -28.92 10.98
N GLN A 10 -15.35 -29.86 11.41
CA GLN A 10 -13.97 -29.99 10.94
C GLN A 10 -13.92 -30.45 9.46
N TYR A 11 -14.82 -31.36 9.06
CA TYR A 11 -14.98 -31.79 7.66
C TYR A 11 -15.46 -30.65 6.73
N GLY A 12 -16.39 -29.80 7.19
CA GLY A 12 -16.88 -28.65 6.41
C GLY A 12 -15.81 -27.57 6.21
N GLU A 13 -14.92 -27.35 7.18
CA GLU A 13 -13.81 -26.41 7.07
C GLU A 13 -12.74 -26.87 6.07
N ASP A 14 -12.40 -28.15 6.07
CA ASP A 14 -11.43 -28.73 5.13
C ASP A 14 -11.92 -28.65 3.66
N GLN A 15 -13.24 -28.78 3.45
CA GLN A 15 -13.85 -28.67 2.13
C GLN A 15 -13.81 -27.23 1.57
N LEU A 16 -14.14 -26.23 2.40
CA LEU A 16 -14.06 -24.83 2.02
C LEU A 16 -12.61 -24.39 1.76
N LEU A 17 -11.65 -24.96 2.48
CA LEU A 17 -10.23 -24.71 2.23
C LEU A 17 -9.79 -25.23 0.85
N SER A 18 -10.25 -26.42 0.45
CA SER A 18 -9.99 -26.97 -0.90
C SER A 18 -10.56 -26.08 -2.01
N LEU A 19 -11.78 -25.55 -1.81
CA LEU A 19 -12.38 -24.57 -2.72
C LEU A 19 -11.55 -23.27 -2.76
N ALA A 20 -11.10 -22.78 -1.61
CA ALA A 20 -10.26 -21.58 -1.51
C ALA A 20 -8.91 -21.74 -2.24
N PHE A 21 -8.29 -22.92 -2.18
CA PHE A 21 -7.10 -23.25 -2.97
C PHE A 21 -7.38 -23.22 -4.47
N SER A 22 -8.52 -23.74 -4.90
CA SER A 22 -8.93 -23.73 -6.31
C SER A 22 -9.16 -22.31 -6.82
N LEU A 23 -9.90 -21.49 -6.07
CA LEU A 23 -10.19 -20.09 -6.40
C LEU A 23 -8.93 -19.21 -6.40
N THR A 24 -8.00 -19.45 -5.48
CA THR A 24 -6.72 -18.72 -5.43
C THR A 24 -5.80 -19.12 -6.59
N SER A 25 -5.74 -20.40 -6.94
CA SER A 25 -4.84 -20.91 -7.99
C SER A 25 -5.36 -20.62 -9.40
N THR A 26 -6.68 -20.68 -9.59
CA THR A 26 -7.34 -20.37 -10.87
C THR A 26 -8.51 -19.42 -10.62
N PRO A 27 -8.27 -18.10 -10.50
CA PRO A 27 -9.33 -17.12 -10.27
C PRO A 27 -10.40 -17.15 -11.37
N ALA A 28 -11.64 -16.88 -10.99
CA ALA A 28 -12.81 -16.89 -11.87
C ALA A 28 -13.14 -18.26 -12.50
N SER A 29 -12.68 -19.36 -11.91
CA SER A 29 -12.99 -20.74 -12.35
C SER A 29 -14.38 -21.23 -11.92
N TYR A 30 -15.02 -20.59 -10.95
CA TYR A 30 -16.34 -20.98 -10.45
C TYR A 30 -17.42 -19.94 -10.76
N ALA A 31 -18.62 -20.45 -11.08
CA ALA A 31 -19.87 -19.71 -11.10
C ALA A 31 -20.66 -20.01 -9.81
N VAL A 32 -21.27 -18.98 -9.24
CA VAL A 32 -22.11 -19.12 -8.03
C VAL A 32 -23.57 -19.19 -8.44
N VAL A 33 -24.30 -20.19 -7.96
CA VAL A 33 -25.73 -20.36 -8.19
C VAL A 33 -26.48 -20.08 -6.89
N LEU A 34 -27.29 -19.02 -6.88
CA LEU A 34 -27.98 -18.50 -5.72
C LEU A 34 -29.47 -18.87 -5.76
N GLY A 35 -29.91 -19.64 -4.77
CA GLY A 35 -31.32 -19.89 -4.53
C GLY A 35 -31.93 -18.97 -3.47
N ALA A 36 -33.24 -19.12 -3.24
CA ALA A 36 -33.99 -18.31 -2.28
C ALA A 36 -33.45 -18.37 -0.85
N GLY A 37 -32.72 -19.43 -0.48
CA GLY A 37 -32.12 -19.60 0.84
C GLY A 37 -31.18 -18.47 1.25
N ILE A 38 -30.48 -17.83 0.30
CA ILE A 38 -29.52 -16.75 0.61
C ILE A 38 -30.19 -15.46 1.11
N SER A 39 -31.44 -15.21 0.71
CA SER A 39 -32.18 -13.99 1.04
C SER A 39 -33.03 -14.13 2.31
N THR A 40 -33.22 -15.34 2.85
CA THR A 40 -34.08 -15.60 4.02
C THR A 40 -33.67 -14.80 5.27
N GLY A 41 -32.36 -14.69 5.55
CA GLY A 41 -31.83 -13.92 6.67
C GLY A 41 -31.99 -12.40 6.54
N SER A 42 -32.32 -11.89 5.34
CA SER A 42 -32.61 -10.47 5.13
C SER A 42 -34.05 -10.09 5.48
N GLY A 43 -34.94 -11.07 5.73
CA GLY A 43 -36.37 -10.81 5.90
C GLY A 43 -37.15 -10.69 4.59
N VAL A 44 -36.52 -10.97 3.43
CA VAL A 44 -37.26 -11.28 2.20
C VAL A 44 -37.85 -12.68 2.33
N PRO A 45 -39.18 -12.86 2.21
CA PRO A 45 -39.81 -14.17 2.33
C PRO A 45 -39.42 -15.07 1.15
N SER A 46 -39.30 -16.37 1.42
CA SER A 46 -39.20 -17.38 0.36
C SER A 46 -40.53 -17.49 -0.40
N ALA A 47 -40.55 -18.17 -1.55
CA ALA A 47 -41.78 -18.44 -2.29
C ALA A 47 -42.88 -19.08 -1.42
N TRP A 48 -42.50 -19.95 -0.47
CA TRP A 48 -43.41 -20.50 0.53
C TRP A 48 -43.98 -19.44 1.48
N GLY A 49 -43.12 -18.54 1.99
CA GLY A 49 -43.55 -17.45 2.86
C GLY A 49 -44.51 -16.49 2.16
N VAL A 50 -44.26 -16.17 0.88
CA VAL A 50 -45.17 -15.35 0.06
C VAL A 50 -46.50 -16.08 -0.15
N LEU A 51 -46.48 -17.38 -0.48
CA LEU A 51 -47.70 -18.18 -0.62
C LEU A 51 -48.55 -18.12 0.65
N GLN A 52 -47.97 -18.33 1.82
CA GLN A 52 -48.69 -18.30 3.10
C GLN A 52 -49.36 -16.94 3.37
N ASP A 53 -48.69 -15.84 3.04
CA ASP A 53 -49.25 -14.50 3.19
C ASP A 53 -50.39 -14.24 2.19
N LEU A 54 -50.20 -14.62 0.91
CA LEU A 54 -51.25 -14.52 -0.11
C LEU A 54 -52.49 -15.35 0.24
N LEU A 55 -52.31 -16.56 0.77
CA LEU A 55 -53.42 -17.40 1.26
C LEU A 55 -54.15 -16.73 2.42
N SER A 56 -53.41 -16.10 3.34
CA SER A 56 -54.01 -15.37 4.47
C SER A 56 -54.85 -14.18 3.99
N GLN A 57 -54.32 -13.39 3.06
CA GLN A 57 -55.04 -12.24 2.48
C GLN A 57 -56.29 -12.69 1.70
N LEU A 58 -56.18 -13.77 0.92
CA LEU A 58 -57.29 -14.32 0.14
C LEU A 58 -58.39 -14.90 1.05
N ALA A 59 -58.01 -15.58 2.13
CA ALA A 59 -58.95 -16.08 3.13
C ALA A 59 -59.66 -14.93 3.86
N GLY A 60 -58.91 -13.92 4.31
CA GLY A 60 -59.46 -12.73 4.97
C GLY A 60 -60.44 -11.96 4.09
N ALA A 61 -60.14 -11.82 2.79
CA ALA A 61 -61.05 -11.19 1.83
C ALA A 61 -62.38 -11.97 1.66
N LYS A 62 -62.38 -13.28 1.92
CA LYS A 62 -63.57 -14.14 1.95
C LYS A 62 -64.17 -14.30 3.36
N GLY A 63 -63.66 -13.58 4.35
CA GLY A 63 -64.15 -13.61 5.74
C GLY A 63 -63.74 -14.85 6.54
N ALA A 64 -62.69 -15.56 6.11
CA ALA A 64 -62.13 -16.70 6.81
C ALA A 64 -60.76 -16.36 7.43
N GLU A 65 -60.50 -16.85 8.63
CA GLU A 65 -59.20 -16.72 9.32
C GLU A 65 -58.65 -18.11 9.66
N PRO A 66 -58.09 -18.83 8.68
CA PRO A 66 -57.50 -20.14 8.90
C PRO A 66 -56.28 -20.04 9.85
N GLU A 67 -56.27 -20.87 10.90
CA GLU A 67 -55.19 -20.93 11.88
C GLU A 67 -54.06 -21.86 11.43
N GLY A 68 -52.82 -21.36 11.47
CA GLY A 68 -51.61 -22.14 11.18
C GLY A 68 -51.38 -22.43 9.69
N ASP A 69 -50.19 -22.91 9.37
CA ASP A 69 -49.74 -23.12 7.99
C ASP A 69 -50.56 -24.21 7.28
N ASP A 70 -50.83 -25.33 7.97
CA ASP A 70 -51.66 -26.42 7.44
C ASP A 70 -53.13 -26.01 7.27
N GLY A 71 -53.62 -25.12 8.15
CA GLY A 71 -54.98 -24.60 8.08
C GLY A 71 -55.20 -23.71 6.85
N ARG A 72 -54.20 -22.90 6.48
CA ARG A 72 -54.25 -22.07 5.26
C ARG A 72 -54.25 -22.90 3.99
N LEU A 73 -53.45 -23.97 3.96
CA LEU A 73 -53.38 -24.89 2.82
C LEU A 73 -54.70 -25.66 2.67
N SER A 74 -55.22 -26.21 3.77
CA SER A 74 -56.48 -26.96 3.79
C SER A 74 -57.65 -26.07 3.39
N TRP A 75 -57.70 -24.83 3.88
CA TRP A 75 -58.74 -23.87 3.49
C TRP A 75 -58.76 -23.61 1.99
N TYR A 76 -57.60 -23.42 1.38
CA TYR A 76 -57.54 -23.20 -0.07
C TYR A 76 -58.00 -24.44 -0.84
N GLN A 77 -57.58 -25.63 -0.40
CA GLN A 77 -57.97 -26.89 -1.01
C GLN A 77 -59.48 -27.14 -0.90
N ASP A 78 -60.09 -26.84 0.25
CA ASP A 78 -61.53 -26.96 0.49
C ASP A 78 -62.34 -25.95 -0.35
N GLU A 79 -61.85 -24.72 -0.49
CA GLU A 79 -62.54 -23.64 -1.20
C GLU A 79 -62.43 -23.76 -2.73
N TYR A 80 -61.28 -24.20 -3.24
CA TYR A 80 -60.98 -24.21 -4.68
C TYR A 80 -60.82 -25.61 -5.28
N GLY A 81 -60.85 -26.67 -4.47
CA GLY A 81 -60.78 -28.06 -4.92
C GLY A 81 -59.43 -28.47 -5.50
N GLU A 82 -58.36 -27.72 -5.20
CA GLU A 82 -57.03 -27.94 -5.75
C GLU A 82 -55.92 -27.51 -4.78
N ASP A 83 -54.73 -28.11 -4.92
CA ASP A 83 -53.60 -27.81 -4.03
C ASP A 83 -53.02 -26.41 -4.29
N PRO A 84 -52.81 -25.59 -3.25
CA PRO A 84 -52.21 -24.26 -3.36
C PRO A 84 -50.71 -24.34 -3.63
N THR A 85 -50.29 -24.14 -4.87
CA THR A 85 -48.89 -23.86 -5.23
C THR A 85 -48.67 -22.36 -5.39
N TYR A 86 -47.43 -21.90 -5.18
CA TYR A 86 -47.07 -20.47 -5.32
C TYR A 86 -47.46 -19.93 -6.70
N GLU A 87 -47.15 -20.71 -7.73
CA GLU A 87 -47.41 -20.43 -9.13
C GLU A 87 -48.91 -20.32 -9.43
N ARG A 88 -49.72 -21.29 -8.97
CA ARG A 88 -51.18 -21.32 -9.21
C ARG A 88 -51.92 -20.23 -8.47
N VAL A 89 -51.53 -19.97 -7.22
CA VAL A 89 -52.12 -18.90 -6.42
C VAL A 89 -51.82 -17.54 -7.05
N LEU A 90 -50.59 -17.31 -7.50
CA LEU A 90 -50.24 -16.07 -8.21
C LEU A 90 -50.97 -15.92 -9.54
N GLU A 91 -51.06 -16.98 -10.34
CA GLU A 91 -51.78 -16.93 -11.63
C GLU A 91 -53.27 -16.62 -11.44
N ARG A 92 -53.88 -17.12 -10.36
CA ARG A 92 -55.28 -16.80 -10.02
C ARG A 92 -55.45 -15.37 -9.52
N LEU A 93 -54.58 -14.90 -8.63
CA LEU A 93 -54.71 -13.58 -8.01
C LEU A 93 -54.34 -12.44 -8.97
N ALA A 94 -53.36 -12.66 -9.82
CA ALA A 94 -52.81 -11.68 -10.73
C ALA A 94 -52.43 -12.37 -12.06
N PRO A 95 -53.38 -12.55 -12.99
CA PRO A 95 -53.10 -13.24 -14.25
C PRO A 95 -52.20 -12.44 -15.21
N ALA A 96 -52.18 -11.10 -15.10
CA ALA A 96 -51.32 -10.26 -15.93
C ALA A 96 -49.92 -10.06 -15.30
N PRO A 97 -48.82 -10.06 -16.08
CA PRO A 97 -47.47 -9.88 -15.56
C PRO A 97 -47.25 -8.60 -14.73
N ARG A 98 -47.89 -7.49 -15.12
CA ARG A 98 -47.81 -6.23 -14.37
C ARG A 98 -48.52 -6.26 -13.03
N ASP A 99 -49.63 -6.98 -12.93
CA ASP A 99 -50.36 -7.14 -11.68
C ASP A 99 -49.58 -8.03 -10.71
N ARG A 100 -48.90 -9.07 -11.23
CA ARG A 100 -47.97 -9.90 -10.45
C ARG A 100 -46.80 -9.09 -9.92
N GLN A 101 -46.21 -8.24 -10.76
CA GLN A 101 -45.15 -7.34 -10.33
C GLN A 101 -45.62 -6.44 -9.18
N ALA A 102 -46.77 -5.80 -9.34
CA ALA A 102 -47.32 -4.90 -8.32
C ALA A 102 -47.58 -5.62 -6.99
N LEU A 103 -48.09 -6.85 -7.05
CA LEU A 103 -48.32 -7.70 -5.88
C LEU A 103 -47.02 -8.10 -5.19
N LEU A 104 -46.00 -8.48 -5.96
CA LEU A 104 -44.74 -9.02 -5.41
C LEU A 104 -43.76 -7.93 -4.95
N ARG A 105 -43.84 -6.72 -5.52
CA ARG A 105 -42.92 -5.60 -5.27
C ARG A 105 -42.76 -5.28 -3.78
N GLY A 106 -43.86 -5.33 -3.01
CA GLY A 106 -43.85 -5.03 -1.58
C GLY A 106 -43.03 -6.02 -0.74
N TYR A 107 -42.79 -7.24 -1.22
CA TYR A 107 -41.97 -8.23 -0.52
C TYR A 107 -40.47 -8.05 -0.75
N PHE A 108 -40.08 -7.35 -1.83
CA PHE A 108 -38.67 -7.14 -2.19
C PHE A 108 -38.14 -5.75 -1.80
N GLU A 109 -38.98 -4.71 -1.85
CA GLU A 109 -38.57 -3.36 -1.50
C GLU A 109 -38.72 -3.10 0.01
N ALA A 110 -37.67 -2.56 0.62
CA ALA A 110 -37.69 -2.12 2.02
C ALA A 110 -38.48 -0.82 2.17
N THR A 111 -39.38 -0.75 3.15
CA THR A 111 -39.85 0.55 3.65
C THR A 111 -38.74 1.26 4.42
N PRO A 112 -38.81 2.59 4.64
CA PRO A 112 -37.82 3.32 5.45
C PRO A 112 -37.61 2.71 6.83
N GLU A 113 -38.68 2.25 7.49
CA GLU A 113 -38.64 1.62 8.81
C GLU A 113 -38.00 0.22 8.76
N GLU A 114 -38.28 -0.57 7.72
CA GLU A 114 -37.65 -1.87 7.49
C GLU A 114 -36.15 -1.72 7.21
N ALA A 115 -35.77 -0.69 6.45
CA ALA A 115 -34.38 -0.39 6.14
C ALA A 115 -33.60 0.01 7.40
N GLU A 116 -34.17 0.84 8.29
CA GLU A 116 -33.56 1.17 9.59
C GLU A 116 -33.38 -0.07 10.49
N GLN A 117 -34.26 -1.06 10.36
CA GLN A 117 -34.16 -2.35 11.06
C GLN A 117 -33.24 -3.36 10.36
N GLY A 118 -32.62 -3.00 9.23
CA GLY A 118 -31.75 -3.89 8.46
C GLY A 118 -32.47 -4.99 7.67
N LYS A 119 -33.79 -4.90 7.50
CA LYS A 119 -34.58 -5.83 6.69
C LYS A 119 -34.50 -5.49 5.20
N LYS A 120 -34.64 -6.51 4.36
CA LYS A 120 -34.55 -6.48 2.89
C LYS A 120 -33.28 -5.76 2.41
N GLN A 121 -32.20 -5.94 3.17
CA GLN A 121 -30.85 -5.50 2.82
C GLN A 121 -29.96 -6.71 2.53
N PRO A 122 -28.83 -6.54 1.81
CA PRO A 122 -27.92 -7.64 1.55
C PRO A 122 -27.49 -8.36 2.82
N THR A 123 -27.53 -9.69 2.80
CA THR A 123 -27.04 -10.52 3.92
C THR A 123 -25.52 -10.56 4.00
N ALA A 124 -24.96 -11.19 5.03
CA ALA A 124 -23.52 -11.37 5.14
C ALA A 124 -22.97 -12.23 3.97
N ALA A 125 -23.73 -13.22 3.50
CA ALA A 125 -23.43 -14.03 2.34
C ALA A 125 -23.33 -13.19 1.06
N HIS A 126 -24.30 -12.30 0.81
CA HIS A 126 -24.26 -11.39 -0.35
C HIS A 126 -23.01 -10.51 -0.31
N ARG A 127 -22.69 -9.93 0.86
CA ARG A 127 -21.49 -9.11 1.03
C ARG A 127 -20.20 -9.93 0.87
N ALA A 128 -20.17 -11.17 1.35
CA ALA A 128 -19.02 -12.06 1.19
C ALA A 128 -18.77 -12.40 -0.28
N ILE A 129 -19.82 -12.71 -1.06
CA ILE A 129 -19.72 -12.89 -2.51
C ILE A 129 -19.23 -11.60 -3.17
N ALA A 130 -19.79 -10.45 -2.79
CA ALA A 130 -19.35 -9.17 -3.36
C ALA A 130 -17.87 -8.89 -3.08
N ARG A 131 -17.35 -9.24 -1.90
CA ARG A 131 -15.91 -9.15 -1.59
C ARG A 131 -15.08 -10.15 -2.41
N LEU A 132 -15.54 -11.38 -2.59
CA LEU A 132 -14.90 -12.39 -3.46
C LEU A 132 -14.83 -11.91 -4.92
N VAL A 133 -15.88 -11.25 -5.41
CA VAL A 133 -15.91 -10.63 -6.74
C VAL A 133 -14.94 -9.45 -6.84
N ALA A 134 -14.96 -8.54 -5.85
CA ALA A 134 -14.05 -7.39 -5.81
C ALA A 134 -12.58 -7.83 -5.76
N ALA A 135 -12.29 -8.94 -5.07
CA ALA A 135 -10.98 -9.57 -5.02
C ALA A 135 -10.61 -10.35 -6.31
N GLY A 136 -11.52 -10.47 -7.27
CA GLY A 136 -11.29 -11.10 -8.58
C GLY A 136 -11.45 -12.62 -8.60
N PHE A 137 -11.88 -13.25 -7.50
CA PHE A 137 -12.02 -14.70 -7.39
C PHE A 137 -13.26 -15.24 -8.12
N ILE A 138 -14.34 -14.46 -8.18
CA ILE A 138 -15.62 -14.85 -8.78
C ILE A 138 -16.04 -13.79 -9.81
N ARG A 139 -16.61 -14.23 -10.94
CA ARG A 139 -17.08 -13.32 -12.01
C ARG A 139 -18.47 -13.65 -12.55
N VAL A 140 -19.02 -14.83 -12.27
CA VAL A 140 -20.33 -15.24 -12.77
C VAL A 140 -21.21 -15.61 -11.59
N ILE A 141 -22.35 -14.95 -11.50
CA ILE A 141 -23.38 -15.22 -10.50
C ILE A 141 -24.68 -15.49 -11.24
N VAL A 142 -25.29 -16.63 -10.99
CA VAL A 142 -26.61 -17.00 -11.49
C VAL A 142 -27.55 -17.00 -10.30
N THR A 143 -28.63 -16.22 -10.36
CA THR A 143 -29.62 -16.12 -9.30
C THR A 143 -30.99 -16.57 -9.79
N LEU A 144 -31.68 -17.32 -8.94
CA LEU A 144 -33.10 -17.67 -9.09
C LEU A 144 -34.00 -16.64 -8.38
N ASN A 145 -33.42 -15.69 -7.65
CA ASN A 145 -34.19 -14.72 -6.89
C ASN A 145 -34.57 -13.54 -7.80
N PHE A 146 -35.77 -13.02 -7.56
CA PHE A 146 -36.29 -11.84 -8.24
C PHE A 146 -35.76 -10.53 -7.64
N ASP A 147 -35.19 -10.56 -6.43
CA ASP A 147 -34.65 -9.41 -5.72
C ASP A 147 -33.32 -8.91 -6.30
N ASN A 148 -32.90 -7.69 -5.90
CA ASN A 148 -31.67 -7.05 -6.39
C ASN A 148 -30.60 -6.95 -5.28
N LEU A 149 -30.65 -7.82 -4.25
CA LEU A 149 -29.77 -7.74 -3.09
C LEU A 149 -28.30 -8.02 -3.47
N MET A 150 -28.06 -8.90 -4.43
CA MET A 150 -26.72 -9.21 -4.91
C MET A 150 -26.08 -7.99 -5.60
N GLU A 151 -26.83 -7.29 -6.45
CA GLU A 151 -26.36 -6.09 -7.14
C GLU A 151 -26.20 -4.92 -6.18
N ALA A 152 -27.03 -4.83 -5.14
CA ALA A 152 -26.85 -3.87 -4.06
C ALA A 152 -25.54 -4.13 -3.30
N ALA A 153 -25.24 -5.39 -2.94
CA ALA A 153 -23.99 -5.75 -2.28
C ALA A 153 -22.75 -5.49 -3.15
N LEU A 154 -22.85 -5.75 -4.47
CA LEU A 154 -21.78 -5.42 -5.41
C LEU A 154 -21.55 -3.90 -5.48
N ARG A 155 -22.62 -3.10 -5.50
CA ARG A 155 -22.54 -1.64 -5.47
C ARG A 155 -21.94 -1.12 -4.16
N GLU A 156 -22.21 -1.74 -3.01
CA GLU A 156 -21.54 -1.42 -1.73
C GLU A 156 -20.02 -1.60 -1.83
N GLN A 157 -19.53 -2.53 -2.65
CA GLN A 157 -18.11 -2.76 -2.92
C GLN A 157 -17.56 -1.96 -4.11
N SER A 158 -18.30 -0.95 -4.60
CA SER A 158 -17.95 -0.16 -5.79
C SER A 158 -17.77 -1.01 -7.07
N VAL A 159 -18.44 -2.15 -7.16
CA VAL A 159 -18.46 -3.02 -8.34
C VAL A 159 -19.78 -2.82 -9.09
N THR A 160 -19.70 -2.49 -10.37
CA THR A 160 -20.87 -2.37 -11.26
C THR A 160 -21.03 -3.66 -12.08
N PRO A 161 -22.09 -4.46 -11.86
CA PRO A 161 -22.31 -5.67 -12.64
C PRO A 161 -22.97 -5.42 -13.99
N VAL A 162 -22.71 -6.31 -14.94
CA VAL A 162 -23.55 -6.48 -16.12
C VAL A 162 -24.66 -7.45 -15.73
N VAL A 163 -25.90 -6.97 -15.72
CA VAL A 163 -27.08 -7.73 -15.33
C VAL A 163 -27.76 -8.28 -16.57
N ILE A 164 -28.08 -9.58 -16.56
CA ILE A 164 -28.78 -10.29 -17.62
C ILE A 164 -30.12 -10.73 -17.04
N ARG A 165 -31.22 -10.17 -17.56
CA ARG A 165 -32.59 -10.45 -17.09
C ARG A 165 -33.36 -11.31 -18.09
N GLY A 166 -33.03 -11.18 -19.38
CA GLY A 166 -33.72 -11.89 -20.44
C GLY A 166 -32.95 -11.94 -21.76
N GLN A 167 -33.68 -12.27 -22.83
CA GLN A 167 -33.06 -12.54 -24.14
C GLN A 167 -32.41 -11.33 -24.78
N ASN A 168 -32.96 -10.13 -24.56
CA ASN A 168 -32.43 -8.92 -25.19
C ASN A 168 -31.07 -8.56 -24.60
N ASP A 169 -30.89 -8.76 -23.29
CA ASP A 169 -29.59 -8.58 -22.63
C ASP A 169 -28.56 -9.59 -23.13
N LEU A 170 -28.97 -10.85 -23.35
CA LEU A 170 -28.10 -11.89 -23.92
C LEU A 170 -27.59 -11.53 -25.33
N LYS A 171 -28.41 -10.90 -26.17
CA LYS A 171 -28.01 -10.47 -27.52
C LYS A 171 -26.99 -9.33 -27.50
N GLY A 172 -27.09 -8.44 -26.51
CA GLY A 172 -26.18 -7.32 -26.31
C GLY A 172 -24.94 -7.65 -25.48
N LEU A 173 -24.79 -8.91 -25.05
CA LEU A 173 -23.75 -9.29 -24.10
C LEU A 173 -22.36 -9.16 -24.74
N PRO A 174 -21.43 -8.40 -24.13
CA PRO A 174 -20.04 -8.43 -24.55
C PRO A 174 -19.45 -9.84 -24.30
N PRO A 175 -18.33 -10.21 -24.94
CA PRO A 175 -17.69 -11.48 -24.67
C PRO A 175 -17.46 -11.67 -23.16
N MET A 176 -17.92 -12.79 -22.59
CA MET A 176 -17.98 -13.00 -21.13
C MET A 176 -16.66 -12.73 -20.40
N HIS A 177 -15.52 -13.01 -21.04
CA HIS A 177 -14.19 -12.76 -20.48
C HIS A 177 -13.85 -11.26 -20.29
N THR A 178 -14.56 -10.36 -20.98
CA THR A 178 -14.37 -8.90 -20.87
C THR A 178 -15.24 -8.27 -19.79
N ALA A 179 -16.32 -8.93 -19.37
CA ALA A 179 -17.15 -8.47 -18.27
C ALA A 179 -16.44 -8.67 -16.94
N ARG A 180 -16.45 -7.65 -16.07
CA ARG A 180 -15.84 -7.74 -14.73
C ARG A 180 -16.61 -8.68 -13.83
N VAL A 181 -17.95 -8.59 -13.85
CA VAL A 181 -18.86 -9.53 -13.20
C VAL A 181 -20.19 -9.55 -13.96
N LEU A 182 -20.74 -10.76 -14.11
CA LEU A 182 -22.04 -11.05 -14.69
C LEU A 182 -22.99 -11.50 -13.57
N VAL A 183 -24.18 -10.88 -13.52
CA VAL A 183 -25.29 -11.33 -12.67
C VAL A 183 -26.43 -11.75 -13.58
N VAL A 184 -26.82 -13.02 -13.51
CA VAL A 184 -27.79 -13.65 -14.42
C VAL A 184 -29.05 -13.98 -13.63
N HIS A 185 -30.14 -13.27 -13.88
CA HIS A 185 -31.45 -13.60 -13.31
C HIS A 185 -32.13 -14.62 -14.21
N LEU A 186 -32.07 -15.90 -13.80
CA LEU A 186 -32.55 -17.00 -14.64
C LEU A 186 -34.07 -16.96 -14.86
N HIS A 187 -34.80 -16.43 -13.88
CA HIS A 187 -36.25 -16.25 -13.90
C HIS A 187 -36.67 -14.80 -14.14
N GLY A 188 -35.73 -13.91 -14.49
CA GLY A 188 -35.96 -12.47 -14.58
C GLY A 188 -35.89 -11.76 -13.22
N ASP A 189 -36.06 -10.44 -13.23
CA ASP A 189 -36.13 -9.61 -12.01
C ASP A 189 -37.51 -8.96 -11.87
N TYR A 190 -37.83 -8.49 -10.66
CA TYR A 190 -39.11 -7.83 -10.41
C TYR A 190 -39.23 -6.45 -11.08
N LEU A 191 -38.17 -5.90 -11.68
CA LEU A 191 -38.18 -4.60 -12.36
C LEU A 191 -38.57 -4.72 -13.85
N ALA A 192 -38.45 -5.91 -14.44
CA ALA A 192 -38.83 -6.24 -15.81
C ALA A 192 -39.99 -7.26 -15.85
N PRO A 193 -41.25 -6.82 -15.72
CA PRO A 193 -42.42 -7.72 -15.60
C PRO A 193 -42.60 -8.69 -16.76
N GLU A 194 -42.16 -8.28 -17.96
CA GLU A 194 -42.27 -9.06 -19.19
C GLU A 194 -41.25 -10.22 -19.25
N GLU A 195 -40.21 -10.18 -18.41
CA GLU A 195 -39.17 -11.21 -18.32
C GLU A 195 -39.29 -12.08 -17.05
N MET A 196 -40.14 -11.66 -16.10
CA MET A 196 -40.37 -12.35 -14.82
C MET A 196 -41.20 -13.63 -15.02
N ARG A 197 -40.61 -14.79 -14.68
CA ARG A 197 -41.22 -16.12 -14.81
C ARG A 197 -41.68 -16.65 -13.45
N ASN A 198 -42.99 -16.61 -13.20
CA ASN A 198 -43.59 -17.01 -11.91
C ASN A 198 -44.63 -18.12 -12.01
N THR A 199 -45.03 -18.56 -13.21
CA THR A 199 -46.00 -19.66 -13.37
C THR A 199 -45.33 -20.97 -13.79
N GLU A 200 -46.01 -22.10 -13.55
CA GLU A 200 -45.55 -23.42 -14.00
C GLU A 200 -45.35 -23.48 -15.52
N LEU A 201 -46.20 -22.78 -16.29
CA LEU A 201 -46.07 -22.67 -17.75
C LEU A 201 -44.83 -21.87 -18.17
N GLU A 202 -44.51 -20.79 -17.45
CA GLU A 202 -43.35 -19.92 -17.72
C GLU A 202 -42.01 -20.55 -17.30
N LEU A 203 -42.01 -21.34 -16.23
CA LEU A 203 -40.85 -22.09 -15.73
C LEU A 203 -40.66 -23.44 -16.43
N GLY A 204 -41.70 -23.91 -17.14
CA GLY A 204 -41.72 -25.21 -17.81
C GLY A 204 -40.71 -25.33 -18.95
N HIS A 205 -40.28 -24.22 -19.57
CA HIS A 205 -39.27 -24.22 -20.63
C HIS A 205 -38.39 -22.97 -20.56
N TYR A 206 -37.08 -23.15 -20.73
CA TYR A 206 -36.19 -22.03 -21.00
C TYR A 206 -36.12 -21.75 -22.49
N GLU A 207 -36.03 -20.47 -22.82
CA GLU A 207 -35.81 -20.02 -24.18
C GLU A 207 -34.46 -20.51 -24.73
N PRO A 208 -34.36 -20.90 -26.02
CA PRO A 208 -33.15 -21.53 -26.56
C PRO A 208 -31.85 -20.73 -26.42
N ALA A 209 -31.95 -19.39 -26.36
CA ALA A 209 -30.80 -18.53 -26.12
C ALA A 209 -30.32 -18.60 -24.67
N ALA A 210 -31.23 -18.61 -23.70
CA ALA A 210 -30.93 -18.73 -22.28
C ALA A 210 -30.41 -20.13 -21.96
N GLU A 211 -30.99 -21.17 -22.57
CA GLU A 211 -30.56 -22.55 -22.41
C GLU A 211 -29.11 -22.75 -22.88
N ARG A 212 -28.76 -22.29 -24.09
CA ARG A 212 -27.38 -22.36 -24.60
C ARG A 212 -26.39 -21.56 -23.74
N PHE A 213 -26.83 -20.43 -23.21
CA PHE A 213 -26.00 -19.62 -22.33
C PHE A 213 -25.75 -20.33 -20.98
N LEU A 214 -26.80 -20.93 -20.42
CA LEU A 214 -26.70 -21.73 -19.21
C LEU A 214 -25.80 -22.95 -19.41
N ASP A 215 -25.97 -23.68 -20.52
CA ASP A 215 -25.12 -24.81 -20.90
C ASP A 215 -23.65 -24.41 -20.94
N ARG A 216 -23.35 -23.27 -21.56
CA ARG A 216 -21.99 -22.72 -21.61
C ARG A 216 -21.42 -22.45 -20.21
N ILE A 217 -22.21 -21.91 -19.28
CA ILE A 217 -21.77 -21.73 -17.89
C ILE A 217 -21.47 -23.08 -17.24
N MET A 218 -22.32 -24.09 -17.44
CA MET A 218 -22.14 -25.43 -16.88
C MET A 218 -20.94 -26.18 -17.48
N GLU A 219 -20.57 -25.87 -18.72
CA GLU A 219 -19.41 -26.48 -19.40
C GLU A 219 -18.07 -25.79 -19.06
N GLU A 220 -18.07 -24.47 -18.83
CA GLU A 220 -16.85 -23.67 -18.65
C GLU A 220 -16.44 -23.46 -17.18
N TYR A 221 -17.38 -23.57 -16.22
CA TYR A 221 -17.14 -23.21 -14.82
C TYR A 221 -17.39 -24.38 -13.85
N GLY A 222 -16.66 -24.38 -12.73
CA GLY A 222 -17.07 -25.09 -11.52
C GLY A 222 -18.33 -24.45 -10.92
N LEU A 223 -19.13 -25.22 -10.20
CA LEU A 223 -20.38 -24.73 -9.62
C LEU A 223 -20.31 -24.65 -8.10
N LEU A 224 -20.70 -23.50 -7.55
CA LEU A 224 -20.95 -23.31 -6.12
C LEU A 224 -22.44 -22.99 -5.93
N PHE A 225 -23.21 -23.98 -5.49
CA PHE A 225 -24.62 -23.82 -5.16
C PHE A 225 -24.76 -23.28 -3.73
N VAL A 226 -25.56 -22.23 -3.54
CA VAL A 226 -25.80 -21.62 -2.24
C VAL A 226 -27.30 -21.45 -2.03
N GLY A 227 -27.86 -22.16 -1.05
CA GLY A 227 -29.27 -22.02 -0.66
C GLY A 227 -30.28 -22.38 -1.75
N TRP A 228 -29.90 -23.27 -2.67
CA TRP A 228 -30.78 -23.82 -3.69
C TRP A 228 -31.26 -25.21 -3.28
N SER A 229 -32.58 -25.40 -3.18
CA SER A 229 -33.20 -26.66 -2.74
C SER A 229 -33.35 -27.70 -3.86
N ALA A 230 -33.11 -27.31 -5.11
CA ALA A 230 -33.35 -28.09 -6.31
C ALA A 230 -34.77 -28.63 -6.52
N ARG A 231 -35.76 -28.39 -5.65
CA ARG A 231 -37.11 -28.99 -5.77
C ARG A 231 -37.95 -28.37 -6.88
N TYR A 232 -37.99 -27.05 -6.95
CA TYR A 232 -38.97 -26.31 -7.75
C TYR A 232 -38.51 -25.89 -9.16
N ASP A 233 -37.24 -26.15 -9.52
CA ASP A 233 -36.71 -25.81 -10.85
C ASP A 233 -36.22 -27.06 -11.62
N PRO A 234 -37.12 -27.77 -12.32
CA PRO A 234 -36.76 -28.96 -13.10
C PRO A 234 -35.85 -28.64 -14.29
N GLN A 235 -35.92 -27.43 -14.85
CA GLN A 235 -35.14 -27.04 -16.02
C GLN A 235 -33.68 -26.75 -15.66
N LEU A 236 -33.42 -26.07 -14.54
CA LEU A 236 -32.07 -25.92 -14.02
C LEU A 236 -31.47 -27.27 -13.62
N ARG A 237 -32.25 -28.17 -13.00
CA ARG A 237 -31.80 -29.55 -12.74
C ARG A 237 -31.41 -30.27 -14.04
N ALA A 238 -32.26 -30.19 -15.07
CA ALA A 238 -32.00 -30.82 -16.36
C ALA A 238 -30.75 -30.25 -17.05
N ALA A 239 -30.57 -28.93 -17.03
CA ALA A 239 -29.39 -28.26 -17.59
C ALA A 239 -28.10 -28.68 -16.88
N VAL A 240 -28.11 -28.74 -15.54
CA VAL A 240 -26.98 -29.24 -14.75
C VAL A 240 -26.70 -30.71 -15.07
N LYS A 241 -27.72 -31.59 -15.10
CA LYS A 241 -27.54 -33.02 -15.42
C LYS A 241 -27.03 -33.25 -16.85
N ARG A 242 -27.43 -32.41 -17.80
CA ARG A 242 -27.08 -32.54 -19.22
C ARG A 242 -25.67 -32.03 -19.54
N SER A 243 -25.34 -30.84 -19.05
CA SER A 243 -24.24 -30.04 -19.60
C SER A 243 -23.08 -29.88 -18.63
N PHE A 244 -23.27 -30.17 -17.33
CA PHE A 244 -22.19 -30.01 -16.37
C PHE A 244 -21.03 -30.96 -16.67
N ARG A 245 -19.85 -30.39 -16.85
CA ARG A 245 -18.60 -31.13 -16.97
C ARG A 245 -17.82 -30.98 -15.70
N ARG A 246 -17.39 -32.10 -15.12
CA ARG A 246 -16.58 -32.13 -13.89
C ARG A 246 -15.13 -31.73 -14.15
N ILE A 247 -14.92 -30.50 -14.62
CA ILE A 247 -13.61 -29.84 -14.77
C ILE A 247 -13.12 -29.40 -13.39
N TYR A 248 -14.04 -28.87 -12.58
CA TYR A 248 -13.84 -28.53 -11.18
C TYR A 248 -14.84 -29.30 -10.30
N VAL A 249 -14.49 -29.51 -9.04
CA VAL A 249 -15.39 -30.19 -8.08
C VAL A 249 -16.53 -29.24 -7.74
N PRO A 250 -17.81 -29.61 -7.93
CA PRO A 250 -18.92 -28.75 -7.55
C PRO A 250 -19.11 -28.77 -6.02
N TYR A 251 -19.50 -27.64 -5.46
CA TYR A 251 -19.76 -27.45 -4.02
C TYR A 251 -21.21 -27.02 -3.81
N TRP A 252 -21.81 -27.49 -2.72
CA TRP A 252 -23.18 -27.16 -2.36
C TRP A 252 -23.29 -26.80 -0.89
N VAL A 253 -23.59 -25.53 -0.62
CA VAL A 253 -23.77 -24.98 0.73
C VAL A 253 -25.25 -25.03 1.09
N GLU A 254 -25.58 -25.86 2.06
CA GLU A 254 -26.94 -26.02 2.58
C GLU A 254 -26.88 -26.44 4.05
N PRO A 255 -27.49 -25.67 4.98
CA PRO A 255 -27.55 -26.05 6.40
C PRO A 255 -28.47 -27.24 6.66
N ALA A 256 -29.49 -27.47 5.82
CA ALA A 256 -30.45 -28.55 6.01
C ALA A 256 -30.02 -29.89 5.38
N ALA A 257 -30.77 -30.95 5.69
CA ALA A 257 -30.69 -32.19 4.92
C ALA A 257 -31.24 -31.95 3.51
N PHE A 258 -30.60 -32.55 2.50
CA PHE A 258 -31.08 -32.46 1.13
C PHE A 258 -32.39 -33.24 0.96
N ALA A 259 -33.30 -32.70 0.15
CA ALA A 259 -34.41 -33.46 -0.40
C ALA A 259 -33.90 -34.53 -1.37
N ASP A 260 -34.77 -35.47 -1.76
CA ASP A 260 -34.41 -36.59 -2.64
C ASP A 260 -33.82 -36.09 -3.96
N GLU A 261 -34.39 -35.04 -4.56
CA GLU A 261 -33.93 -34.48 -5.83
C GLU A 261 -32.53 -33.83 -5.74
N ALA A 262 -32.23 -33.17 -4.62
CA ALA A 262 -30.93 -32.57 -4.39
C ALA A 262 -29.87 -33.66 -4.07
N SER A 263 -30.27 -34.70 -3.33
CA SER A 263 -29.40 -35.84 -3.01
C SER A 263 -29.00 -36.61 -4.27
N GLU A 264 -29.96 -36.88 -5.16
CA GLU A 264 -29.72 -37.53 -6.46
C GLU A 264 -28.73 -36.70 -7.30
N LEU A 265 -28.90 -35.37 -7.33
CA LEU A 265 -28.04 -34.48 -8.10
C LEU A 265 -26.62 -34.43 -7.51
N VAL A 266 -26.48 -34.39 -6.19
CA VAL A 266 -25.17 -34.42 -5.51
C VAL A 266 -24.42 -35.71 -5.82
N GLU A 267 -25.10 -36.86 -5.77
CA GLU A 267 -24.52 -38.15 -6.10
C GLU A 267 -24.08 -38.22 -7.57
N GLN A 268 -24.93 -37.77 -8.49
CA GLN A 268 -24.65 -37.77 -9.92
C GLN A 268 -23.48 -36.83 -10.31
N LEU A 269 -23.39 -35.66 -9.69
CA LEU A 269 -22.33 -34.68 -9.97
C LEU A 269 -21.03 -34.97 -9.21
N GLY A 270 -21.08 -35.80 -8.17
CA GLY A 270 -19.99 -35.95 -7.20
C GLY A 270 -19.70 -34.64 -6.48
N ALA A 271 -20.76 -33.91 -6.10
CA ALA A 271 -20.66 -32.62 -5.43
C ALA A 271 -20.29 -32.76 -3.96
N VAL A 272 -19.53 -31.79 -3.45
CA VAL A 272 -19.14 -31.72 -2.04
C VAL A 272 -20.21 -30.93 -1.28
N LYS A 273 -20.90 -31.60 -0.36
CA LYS A 273 -21.86 -30.96 0.55
C LYS A 273 -21.11 -30.25 1.66
N VAL A 274 -21.37 -28.95 1.81
CA VAL A 274 -20.90 -28.11 2.93
C VAL A 274 -22.09 -27.82 3.84
N GLU A 275 -22.13 -28.49 4.99
CA GLU A 275 -23.18 -28.33 6.00
C GLU A 275 -22.94 -27.07 6.84
N SER A 276 -23.37 -25.92 6.32
CA SER A 276 -23.18 -24.62 6.97
C SER A 276 -24.20 -23.61 6.45
N SER A 277 -24.41 -22.54 7.20
CA SER A 277 -25.19 -21.40 6.73
C SER A 277 -24.46 -20.71 5.56
N ALA A 278 -25.22 -20.09 4.65
CA ALA A 278 -24.62 -19.34 3.55
C ALA A 278 -23.71 -18.21 4.05
N ASP A 279 -24.13 -17.51 5.11
CA ASP A 279 -23.39 -16.41 5.72
C ASP A 279 -22.03 -16.87 6.27
N ASP A 280 -22.01 -17.97 7.02
CA ASP A 280 -20.78 -18.50 7.61
C ASP A 280 -19.84 -19.10 6.55
N ALA A 281 -20.39 -19.93 5.65
CA ALA A 281 -19.59 -20.62 4.65
C ALA A 281 -18.88 -19.65 3.70
N LEU A 282 -19.60 -18.64 3.20
CA LEU A 282 -19.05 -17.66 2.28
C LEU A 282 -18.11 -16.68 2.98
N GLY A 283 -18.39 -16.33 4.24
CA GLY A 283 -17.47 -15.57 5.09
C GLY A 283 -16.14 -16.29 5.26
N LYS A 284 -16.16 -17.56 5.68
CA LYS A 284 -14.96 -18.39 5.83
C LYS A 284 -14.21 -18.60 4.50
N LEU A 285 -14.94 -18.83 3.41
CA LEU A 285 -14.35 -18.99 2.09
C LEU A 285 -13.58 -17.73 1.65
N HIS A 286 -14.19 -16.56 1.84
CA HIS A 286 -13.54 -15.28 1.59
C HIS A 286 -12.23 -15.16 2.38
N ASP A 287 -12.28 -15.36 3.69
CA ASP A 287 -11.13 -15.18 4.56
C ASP A 287 -10.00 -16.16 4.22
N ALA A 288 -10.35 -17.41 3.89
CA ALA A 288 -9.40 -18.41 3.41
C ALA A 288 -8.74 -18.01 2.09
N CYS A 289 -9.49 -17.48 1.11
CA CYS A 289 -8.93 -17.03 -0.17
C CYS A 289 -7.95 -15.86 0.01
N ILE A 290 -8.29 -14.89 0.87
CA ILE A 290 -7.41 -13.75 1.18
C ILE A 290 -6.13 -14.23 1.86
N ALA A 291 -6.26 -15.05 2.91
CA ALA A 291 -5.11 -15.60 3.63
C ALA A 291 -4.16 -16.42 2.72
N LEU A 292 -4.72 -17.21 1.79
CA LEU A 292 -3.93 -17.96 0.82
C LEU A 292 -3.24 -17.06 -0.20
N ARG A 293 -3.92 -16.03 -0.72
CA ARG A 293 -3.34 -15.05 -1.63
C ARG A 293 -2.22 -14.27 -0.97
N ASP A 294 -2.41 -13.82 0.26
CA ASP A 294 -1.40 -13.05 0.99
C ASP A 294 -0.18 -13.92 1.31
N ARG A 295 -0.40 -15.20 1.65
CA ARG A 295 0.67 -16.19 1.82
C ARG A 295 1.41 -16.50 0.51
N ALA A 296 0.71 -16.52 -0.63
CA ALA A 296 1.33 -16.69 -1.94
C ALA A 296 2.15 -15.45 -2.34
N ALA A 297 1.65 -14.25 -2.07
CA ALA A 297 2.38 -13.00 -2.26
C ALA A 297 3.65 -12.95 -1.40
N ALA A 298 3.60 -13.48 -0.16
CA ALA A 298 4.76 -13.62 0.71
C ALA A 298 5.80 -14.66 0.22
N ARG A 299 5.44 -15.55 -0.73
CA ARG A 299 6.34 -16.57 -1.29
C ARG A 299 7.01 -16.17 -2.61
N HIS A 300 6.48 -15.17 -3.32
CA HIS A 300 7.14 -14.61 -4.50
C HIS A 300 8.11 -13.51 -4.08
N PRO A 301 9.29 -13.36 -4.72
CA PRO A 301 10.19 -12.25 -4.42
C PRO A 301 9.45 -10.94 -4.66
N LEU A 302 9.13 -10.24 -3.57
CA LEU A 302 8.47 -8.95 -3.60
C LEU A 302 9.35 -7.99 -4.41
N THR A 303 8.79 -7.39 -5.47
CA THR A 303 9.53 -6.37 -6.20
C THR A 303 9.49 -5.07 -5.39
N PRO A 304 10.55 -4.25 -5.44
CA PRO A 304 10.58 -2.94 -4.78
C PRO A 304 9.36 -2.05 -5.12
N ALA A 305 8.87 -2.12 -6.36
CA ALA A 305 7.69 -1.39 -6.81
C ALA A 305 6.39 -1.82 -6.10
N VAL A 306 6.17 -3.15 -5.98
CA VAL A 306 4.99 -3.70 -5.30
C VAL A 306 5.00 -3.30 -3.83
N VAL A 307 6.14 -3.43 -3.16
CA VAL A 307 6.26 -3.06 -1.74
C VAL A 307 5.99 -1.58 -1.50
N ALA A 308 6.60 -0.69 -2.27
CA ALA A 308 6.36 0.75 -2.13
C ALA A 308 4.87 1.10 -2.33
N SER A 309 4.18 0.43 -3.28
CA SER A 309 2.74 0.62 -3.50
C SER A 309 1.89 0.10 -2.34
N THR A 310 2.23 -1.06 -1.77
CA THR A 310 1.55 -1.63 -0.60
C THR A 310 1.70 -0.73 0.61
N VAL A 311 2.93 -0.28 0.91
CA VAL A 311 3.22 0.66 2.01
C VAL A 311 2.40 1.94 1.85
N ARG A 312 2.39 2.53 0.66
CA ARG A 312 1.58 3.73 0.38
C ARG A 312 0.08 3.49 0.59
N SER A 313 -0.44 2.37 0.10
CA SER A 313 -1.86 2.02 0.22
C SER A 313 -2.26 1.87 1.69
N GLU A 314 -1.47 1.14 2.49
CA GLU A 314 -1.74 0.92 3.90
C GLU A 314 -1.70 2.21 4.72
N LEU A 315 -0.71 3.07 4.47
CA LEU A 315 -0.56 4.35 5.17
C LEU A 315 -1.62 5.39 4.76
N SER A 316 -2.30 5.19 3.62
CA SER A 316 -3.43 6.02 3.21
C SER A 316 -4.77 5.61 3.86
N GLY A 317 -4.84 4.45 4.51
CA GLY A 317 -6.04 3.91 5.14
C GLY A 317 -6.31 4.45 6.56
N ARG A 318 -7.55 4.29 7.05
CA ARG A 318 -7.98 4.68 8.42
C ARG A 318 -7.58 3.68 9.52
N TYR A 319 -6.77 2.66 9.22
CA TYR A 319 -6.40 1.58 10.15
C TYR A 319 -4.89 1.57 10.43
N THR A 320 -4.50 1.10 11.62
CA THR A 320 -3.09 0.96 12.03
C THR A 320 -2.36 -0.02 11.10
N ALA A 321 -1.23 0.39 10.55
CA ALA A 321 -0.45 -0.35 9.56
C ALA A 321 0.32 -1.55 10.16
N PHE A 322 -0.40 -2.54 10.70
CA PHE A 322 0.19 -3.77 11.25
C PHE A 322 0.93 -4.59 10.17
N HIS A 323 0.38 -4.65 8.95
CA HIS A 323 1.00 -5.39 7.83
C HIS A 323 2.31 -4.73 7.36
N LEU A 324 2.42 -3.41 7.34
CA LEU A 324 3.68 -2.69 7.12
C LEU A 324 4.75 -3.06 8.16
N HIS A 325 4.40 -3.07 9.45
CA HIS A 325 5.34 -3.46 10.49
C HIS A 325 5.86 -4.88 10.26
N ASP A 326 4.95 -5.82 9.97
CA ASP A 326 5.31 -7.22 9.73
C ASP A 326 6.13 -7.37 8.44
N LEU A 327 5.84 -6.62 7.39
CA LEU A 327 6.61 -6.60 6.15
C LEU A 327 8.05 -6.08 6.37
N VAL A 328 8.20 -4.97 7.08
CA VAL A 328 9.53 -4.41 7.42
C VAL A 328 10.32 -5.42 8.25
N LYS A 329 9.69 -6.05 9.25
CA LYS A 329 10.32 -7.09 10.08
C LYS A 329 10.72 -8.32 9.29
N GLN A 330 9.83 -8.86 8.45
CA GLN A 330 10.11 -10.05 7.65
C GLN A 330 11.25 -9.82 6.66
N GLU A 331 11.27 -8.67 5.99
CA GLU A 331 12.36 -8.33 5.05
C GLU A 331 13.67 -8.04 5.78
N ALA A 332 13.63 -7.41 6.96
CA ALA A 332 14.81 -7.25 7.81
C ALA A 332 15.35 -8.62 8.26
N ASP A 333 14.50 -9.53 8.72
CA ASP A 333 14.88 -10.90 9.13
C ASP A 333 15.40 -11.74 7.97
N ARG A 334 14.87 -11.51 6.75
CA ARG A 334 15.39 -12.13 5.52
C ARG A 334 16.79 -11.63 5.23
N LEU A 335 17.02 -10.31 5.34
CA LEU A 335 18.31 -9.70 5.06
C LEU A 335 19.37 -10.10 6.11
N HIS A 336 19.02 -10.17 7.40
CA HIS A 336 19.90 -10.69 8.46
C HIS A 336 20.37 -12.13 8.23
N ARG A 337 19.58 -12.93 7.49
CA ARG A 337 19.91 -14.32 7.13
C ARG A 337 20.63 -14.45 5.78
N GLN A 338 20.94 -13.36 5.10
CA GLN A 338 21.67 -13.39 3.84
C GLN A 338 23.13 -13.82 4.07
N ASP A 339 23.61 -14.74 3.25
CA ASP A 339 24.91 -15.40 3.44
C ASP A 339 26.09 -14.42 3.63
N ASP A 340 26.25 -13.43 2.75
CA ASP A 340 27.37 -12.48 2.84
C ASP A 340 27.26 -11.54 4.06
N LEU A 341 26.05 -11.22 4.50
CA LEU A 341 25.83 -10.46 5.74
C LEU A 341 26.16 -11.31 6.97
N VAL A 342 25.82 -12.60 6.96
CA VAL A 342 26.25 -13.53 8.02
C VAL A 342 27.78 -13.64 8.06
N LEU A 343 28.42 -13.70 6.90
CA LEU A 343 29.88 -13.69 6.79
C LEU A 343 30.50 -12.37 7.29
N SER A 344 29.78 -11.25 7.17
CA SER A 344 30.23 -9.96 7.74
C SER A 344 30.45 -10.02 9.24
N TYR A 345 29.65 -10.82 9.96
CA TYR A 345 29.78 -10.97 11.41
C TYR A 345 30.96 -11.85 11.83
N THR A 346 31.59 -12.57 10.90
CA THR A 346 32.80 -13.37 11.15
C THR A 346 34.04 -12.81 10.45
N GLY A 347 33.88 -11.80 9.59
CA GLY A 347 34.97 -11.24 8.78
C GLY A 347 35.52 -12.21 7.73
N THR A 348 34.71 -13.19 7.31
CA THR A 348 35.12 -14.25 6.37
C THR A 348 34.77 -13.83 4.94
N VAL A 349 35.73 -13.91 4.01
CA VAL A 349 35.46 -13.62 2.59
C VAL A 349 34.63 -14.76 1.99
N SER A 350 33.60 -14.40 1.23
CA SER A 350 32.74 -15.36 0.53
C SER A 350 33.52 -16.17 -0.51
N GLU A 351 33.23 -17.46 -0.61
CA GLU A 351 33.74 -18.32 -1.69
C GLU A 351 33.19 -17.89 -3.07
N ASN A 352 32.06 -17.18 -3.07
CA ASN A 352 31.32 -16.74 -4.26
C ASN A 352 31.79 -15.38 -4.81
N GLY A 353 32.97 -14.89 -4.41
CA GLY A 353 33.60 -13.71 -5.02
C GLY A 353 34.24 -12.74 -4.02
N ALA A 354 35.08 -11.85 -4.54
CA ALA A 354 35.73 -10.79 -3.78
C ALA A 354 34.71 -9.82 -3.13
N TYR A 355 35.22 -8.91 -2.30
CA TYR A 355 34.43 -7.92 -1.57
C TYR A 355 33.40 -7.17 -2.45
N ALA A 356 33.77 -6.73 -3.66
CA ALA A 356 32.87 -6.12 -4.65
C ALA A 356 31.59 -6.93 -4.90
N GLY A 357 31.76 -8.26 -5.04
CA GLY A 357 30.66 -9.19 -5.31
C GLY A 357 29.78 -9.38 -4.09
N MET A 358 30.37 -9.40 -2.89
CA MET A 358 29.61 -9.43 -1.62
C MET A 358 28.76 -8.16 -1.48
N VAL A 359 29.36 -6.99 -1.72
CA VAL A 359 28.65 -5.69 -1.71
C VAL A 359 27.49 -5.71 -2.71
N GLY A 360 27.72 -6.11 -3.97
CA GLY A 360 26.66 -6.16 -4.98
C GLY A 360 25.48 -7.09 -4.62
N ARG A 361 25.76 -8.25 -4.02
CA ARG A 361 24.70 -9.18 -3.58
C ARG A 361 23.91 -8.64 -2.38
N ILE A 362 24.58 -7.99 -1.43
CA ILE A 362 23.92 -7.34 -0.29
C ILE A 362 23.08 -6.15 -0.76
N GLU A 363 23.61 -5.32 -1.66
CA GLU A 363 22.90 -4.21 -2.27
C GLU A 363 21.61 -4.69 -2.91
N GLU A 364 21.67 -5.75 -3.72
CA GLU A 364 20.51 -6.35 -4.37
C GLU A 364 19.51 -6.93 -3.35
N ALA A 365 20.01 -7.70 -2.37
CA ALA A 365 19.17 -8.30 -1.33
C ALA A 365 18.42 -7.25 -0.49
N SER A 366 19.01 -6.07 -0.32
CA SER A 366 18.43 -4.96 0.46
C SER A 366 17.40 -4.11 -0.30
N ASN A 367 17.27 -4.23 -1.62
CA ASN A 367 16.45 -3.35 -2.46
C ASN A 367 14.97 -3.28 -2.01
N VAL A 368 14.42 -4.42 -1.59
CA VAL A 368 13.02 -4.53 -1.14
C VAL A 368 12.80 -3.74 0.16
N LEU A 369 13.69 -3.94 1.14
CA LEU A 369 13.63 -3.24 2.43
C LEU A 369 13.88 -1.74 2.26
N VAL A 370 14.84 -1.35 1.40
CA VAL A 370 15.11 0.04 1.02
C VAL A 370 13.85 0.70 0.45
N ALA A 371 13.12 0.01 -0.44
CA ALA A 371 11.87 0.53 -0.98
C ALA A 371 10.79 0.69 0.08
N ALA A 372 10.60 -0.31 0.95
CA ALA A 372 9.66 -0.24 2.07
C ALA A 372 9.96 0.95 2.99
N MET A 373 11.22 1.11 3.39
CA MET A 373 11.63 2.18 4.31
C MET A 373 11.58 3.55 3.68
N SER A 374 11.94 3.70 2.39
CA SER A 374 11.78 4.98 1.69
C SER A 374 10.30 5.41 1.60
N ALA A 375 9.40 4.47 1.32
CA ALA A 375 7.97 4.71 1.28
C ALA A 375 7.39 5.05 2.66
N ALA A 376 7.80 4.30 3.69
CA ALA A 376 7.39 4.54 5.06
C ALA A 376 7.92 5.88 5.61
N ALA A 377 9.15 6.26 5.26
CA ALA A 377 9.71 7.54 5.63
C ALA A 377 8.96 8.70 4.97
N TYR A 378 8.54 8.54 3.70
CA TYR A 378 7.82 9.58 2.96
C TYR A 378 6.36 9.73 3.41
N TRP A 379 5.59 8.64 3.51
CA TRP A 379 4.14 8.67 3.79
C TRP A 379 3.78 8.42 5.26
N GLY A 380 4.75 8.06 6.10
CA GLY A 380 4.50 7.61 7.46
C GLY A 380 4.28 8.72 8.50
N ASN A 381 4.30 8.29 9.77
CA ASN A 381 4.12 9.12 10.96
C ASN A 381 5.09 8.67 12.08
N GLU A 382 4.98 9.26 13.27
CA GLU A 382 5.87 8.95 14.41
C GLU A 382 5.86 7.47 14.82
N THR A 383 4.76 6.74 14.59
CA THR A 383 4.69 5.30 14.91
C THR A 383 5.48 4.48 13.90
N THR A 384 5.34 4.75 12.60
CA THR A 384 6.14 4.08 11.57
C THR A 384 7.63 4.42 11.71
N ASP A 385 7.93 5.66 12.13
CA ASP A 385 9.30 6.10 12.36
C ASP A 385 9.99 5.25 13.43
N ARG A 386 9.29 4.93 14.53
CA ARG A 386 9.84 4.04 15.56
C ARG A 386 10.23 2.68 15.01
N TRP A 387 9.42 2.11 14.11
CA TRP A 387 9.70 0.81 13.49
C TRP A 387 10.93 0.88 12.61
N ILE A 388 10.95 1.81 11.64
CA ILE A 388 12.05 1.90 10.68
C ILE A 388 13.37 2.30 11.36
N LEU A 389 13.34 3.22 12.34
CA LEU A 389 14.54 3.62 13.09
C LEU A 389 15.06 2.48 13.98
N SER A 390 14.17 1.64 14.53
CA SER A 390 14.58 0.46 15.29
C SER A 390 15.30 -0.56 14.41
N GLU A 391 14.86 -0.77 13.17
CA GLU A 391 15.55 -1.68 12.25
C GLU A 391 16.91 -1.16 11.81
N ILE A 392 17.03 0.14 11.49
CA ILE A 392 18.34 0.72 11.16
C ILE A 392 19.33 0.52 12.31
N ARG A 393 18.85 0.65 13.56
CA ARG A 393 19.67 0.40 14.75
C ARG A 393 20.07 -1.06 14.88
N ASN A 394 19.19 -2.02 14.58
CA ASN A 394 19.52 -3.45 14.65
C ASN A 394 20.67 -3.80 13.69
N PHE A 395 20.69 -3.21 12.48
CA PHE A 395 21.80 -3.40 11.55
C PHE A 395 23.11 -2.73 12.00
N ALA A 396 23.07 -1.81 12.97
CA ALA A 396 24.25 -1.18 13.56
C ALA A 396 24.97 -2.06 14.59
N GLU A 397 24.30 -3.09 15.11
CA GLU A 397 24.82 -3.95 16.16
C GLU A 397 25.56 -5.15 15.55
N ALA A 398 26.88 -5.03 15.38
CA ALA A 398 27.73 -6.15 14.95
C ALA A 398 28.43 -6.81 16.14
N PRO A 399 28.46 -8.15 16.24
CA PRO A 399 29.29 -8.84 17.22
C PRO A 399 30.78 -8.56 16.99
N LYS A 400 31.54 -8.46 18.08
CA LYS A 400 33.00 -8.28 18.02
C LYS A 400 33.65 -9.55 17.46
N SER A 401 34.21 -9.43 16.27
CA SER A 401 34.83 -10.55 15.57
C SER A 401 36.19 -10.17 14.98
N GLY A 402 37.11 -11.12 14.98
CA GLY A 402 38.37 -11.02 14.23
C GLY A 402 38.16 -11.51 12.80
N GLY A 403 38.81 -10.87 11.81
CA GLY A 403 38.70 -11.27 10.40
C GLY A 403 39.15 -10.16 9.46
N VAL A 404 38.74 -10.25 8.19
CA VAL A 404 39.05 -9.25 7.17
C VAL A 404 38.25 -7.97 7.42
N THR A 405 38.94 -6.86 7.70
CA THR A 405 38.32 -5.59 8.13
C THR A 405 37.26 -5.07 7.17
N VAL A 406 37.50 -5.14 5.85
CA VAL A 406 36.52 -4.65 4.87
C VAL A 406 35.23 -5.48 4.90
N VAL A 407 35.33 -6.80 5.14
CA VAL A 407 34.18 -7.69 5.26
C VAL A 407 33.38 -7.41 6.53
N LEU A 408 34.06 -7.08 7.64
CA LEU A 408 33.40 -6.65 8.87
C LEU A 408 32.53 -5.41 8.66
N ASP A 409 32.91 -4.50 7.75
CA ASP A 409 32.16 -3.28 7.44
C ASP A 409 30.95 -3.53 6.48
N LEU A 410 30.66 -4.76 6.01
CA LEU A 410 29.51 -5.03 5.11
C LEU A 410 28.14 -4.72 5.74
N HIS A 411 27.96 -4.95 7.04
CA HIS A 411 26.72 -4.57 7.73
C HIS A 411 26.47 -3.06 7.68
N ASN A 412 27.54 -2.26 7.73
CA ASN A 412 27.46 -0.80 7.58
C ASN A 412 27.04 -0.39 6.16
N VAL A 413 27.29 -1.21 5.13
CA VAL A 413 26.77 -0.96 3.77
C VAL A 413 25.24 -1.06 3.75
N VAL A 414 24.66 -2.07 4.42
CA VAL A 414 23.20 -2.18 4.57
C VAL A 414 22.66 -1.00 5.34
N MET A 415 23.23 -0.74 6.53
CA MET A 415 22.80 0.36 7.39
C MET A 415 22.84 1.71 6.64
N MET A 416 23.90 1.97 5.87
CA MET A 416 24.03 3.15 5.02
C MET A 416 22.89 3.26 4.02
N ARG A 417 22.56 2.20 3.28
CA ARG A 417 21.46 2.23 2.30
C ARG A 417 20.12 2.56 2.95
N LEU A 418 19.81 1.93 4.09
CA LEU A 418 18.58 2.17 4.84
C LEU A 418 18.55 3.59 5.42
N PHE A 419 19.69 4.07 5.92
CA PHE A 419 19.87 5.42 6.44
C PHE A 419 19.60 6.49 5.37
N TYR A 420 20.24 6.37 4.19
CA TYR A 420 20.02 7.31 3.09
C TYR A 420 18.59 7.23 2.54
N ALA A 421 18.04 6.03 2.36
CA ALA A 421 16.68 5.86 1.86
C ALA A 421 15.64 6.49 2.81
N THR A 422 15.79 6.29 4.12
CA THR A 422 14.90 6.86 5.13
C THR A 422 15.08 8.38 5.22
N GLY A 423 16.32 8.85 5.24
CA GLY A 423 16.63 10.27 5.39
C GLY A 423 16.20 11.12 4.19
N VAL A 424 16.48 10.66 2.97
CA VAL A 424 16.05 11.33 1.73
C VAL A 424 14.53 11.29 1.60
N GLY A 425 13.88 10.17 1.93
CA GLY A 425 12.42 10.06 1.93
C GLY A 425 11.74 11.00 2.92
N ALA A 426 12.25 11.06 4.16
CA ALA A 426 11.72 11.97 5.17
C ALA A 426 11.93 13.44 4.79
N LEU A 427 13.08 13.82 4.22
CA LEU A 427 13.31 15.18 3.73
C LEU A 427 12.39 15.55 2.57
N ALA A 428 12.17 14.64 1.63
CA ALA A 428 11.26 14.86 0.50
C ALA A 428 9.81 15.07 0.95
N ALA A 429 9.43 14.52 2.11
CA ALA A 429 8.12 14.73 2.74
C ALA A 429 8.09 15.90 3.75
N GLY A 430 9.20 16.62 3.97
CA GLY A 430 9.30 17.70 4.96
C GLY A 430 9.27 17.23 6.42
N ARG A 431 9.57 15.95 6.68
CA ARG A 431 9.53 15.32 8.00
C ARG A 431 10.87 15.45 8.73
N TYR A 432 11.24 16.70 9.06
CA TYR A 432 12.55 17.02 9.63
C TYR A 432 12.83 16.36 10.99
N GLY A 433 11.80 16.15 11.82
CA GLY A 433 11.94 15.44 13.09
C GLY A 433 12.43 14.00 12.93
N THR A 434 11.96 13.29 11.90
CA THR A 434 12.42 11.94 11.57
C THR A 434 13.90 11.93 11.16
N VAL A 435 14.34 12.93 10.40
CA VAL A 435 15.75 13.08 10.00
C VAL A 435 16.64 13.37 11.21
N SER A 436 16.17 14.21 12.14
CA SER A 436 16.89 14.52 13.38
C SER A 436 17.05 13.28 14.28
N ALA A 437 15.98 12.49 14.41
CA ALA A 437 16.03 11.20 15.12
C ALA A 437 16.96 10.20 14.44
N LEU A 438 16.97 10.17 13.10
CA LEU A 438 17.87 9.34 12.30
C LEU A 438 19.34 9.72 12.54
N PHE A 439 19.67 11.01 12.57
CA PHE A 439 21.04 11.50 12.81
C PHE A 439 21.55 11.23 14.23
N SER A 440 20.62 11.06 15.17
CA SER A 440 20.92 10.70 16.56
C SER A 440 21.17 9.21 16.77
N LEU A 441 21.03 8.38 15.73
CA LEU A 441 21.37 6.96 15.83
C LEU A 441 22.89 6.79 16.02
N GLU A 442 23.26 5.82 16.85
CA GLU A 442 24.64 5.39 17.03
C GLU A 442 24.97 4.26 16.04
N GLY A 443 26.20 4.24 15.54
CA GLY A 443 26.76 3.17 14.72
C GLY A 443 28.01 2.58 15.37
N ASP A 444 28.28 1.29 15.11
CA ASP A 444 29.51 0.67 15.57
C ASP A 444 30.68 1.06 14.65
N ARG A 445 31.66 1.77 15.20
CA ARG A 445 32.95 1.98 14.55
C ARG A 445 33.92 0.89 14.98
N ARG A 446 33.96 -0.19 14.20
CA ARG A 446 34.99 -1.24 14.30
C ARG A 446 35.09 -1.87 15.71
N GLY A 447 33.97 -2.06 16.40
CA GLY A 447 33.87 -2.86 17.64
C GLY A 447 34.48 -2.23 18.90
N THR A 448 34.92 -0.97 18.85
CA THR A 448 35.68 -0.34 19.95
C THR A 448 35.10 0.99 20.45
N ARG A 449 34.37 1.74 19.61
CA ARG A 449 33.73 3.01 19.97
C ARG A 449 32.41 3.17 19.20
N ARG A 450 31.34 3.50 19.91
CA ARG A 450 30.09 3.94 19.29
C ARG A 450 30.23 5.41 18.93
N ASP A 451 30.13 5.70 17.64
CA ASP A 451 30.09 7.06 17.10
C ASP A 451 28.69 7.28 16.50
N TYR A 452 28.32 8.52 16.19
CA TYR A 452 27.03 8.77 15.53
C TYR A 452 27.02 8.17 14.11
N ALA A 453 25.88 7.65 13.68
CA ALA A 453 25.69 7.03 12.36
C ALA A 453 26.12 7.98 11.22
N VAL A 454 25.90 9.29 11.38
CA VAL A 454 26.35 10.32 10.42
C VAL A 454 27.87 10.35 10.20
N GLN A 455 28.67 9.92 11.19
CA GLN A 455 30.14 9.83 11.13
C GLN A 455 30.64 8.46 10.65
N VAL A 456 29.80 7.42 10.76
CA VAL A 456 30.18 6.04 10.40
C VAL A 456 29.79 5.70 8.96
N LEU A 457 28.61 6.15 8.53
CA LEU A 457 27.96 5.76 7.27
C LEU A 457 28.35 6.67 6.10
N GLU A 458 29.65 6.79 5.84
CA GLU A 458 30.20 7.53 4.72
C GLU A 458 30.41 6.62 3.49
N PRO A 459 29.81 6.92 2.32
CA PRO A 459 29.87 6.04 1.14
C PRO A 459 31.29 5.69 0.69
N VAL A 460 32.20 6.67 0.63
CA VAL A 460 33.60 6.45 0.19
C VAL A 460 34.37 5.50 1.12
N ARG A 461 34.00 5.46 2.40
CA ARG A 461 34.62 4.56 3.37
C ARG A 461 34.15 3.11 3.21
N LEU A 462 32.88 2.92 2.84
CA LEU A 462 32.22 1.62 2.86
C LEU A 462 32.19 0.91 1.50
N CYS A 463 32.14 1.64 0.39
CA CYS A 463 32.11 1.06 -0.95
C CYS A 463 33.51 1.10 -1.59
N GLU A 464 34.27 0.03 -1.39
CA GLU A 464 35.51 -0.31 -2.11
C GLU A 464 36.55 0.81 -2.25
N GLY A 465 37.36 1.00 -1.19
CA GLY A 465 38.71 1.58 -1.27
C GLY A 465 38.86 2.85 -2.10
N ASN A 466 38.48 4.01 -1.56
CA ASN A 466 38.83 5.34 -2.07
C ASN A 466 38.51 5.58 -3.57
N LEU A 467 37.47 4.95 -4.12
CA LEU A 467 37.02 5.26 -5.48
C LEU A 467 36.16 6.54 -5.50
N PRO A 468 36.34 7.45 -6.48
CA PRO A 468 35.61 8.72 -6.57
C PRO A 468 34.08 8.61 -6.70
N SER A 469 33.52 7.42 -6.98
CA SER A 469 32.13 7.28 -7.41
C SER A 469 31.20 6.57 -6.40
N ALA A 470 31.61 6.40 -5.13
CA ALA A 470 30.79 5.69 -4.14
C ALA A 470 29.48 6.41 -3.82
N SER A 471 29.53 7.75 -3.61
CA SER A 471 28.34 8.56 -3.37
C SER A 471 27.42 8.58 -4.61
N LYS A 472 27.98 8.76 -5.82
CA LYS A 472 27.25 8.63 -7.09
C LYS A 472 26.57 7.27 -7.26
N ARG A 473 27.26 6.17 -6.97
CA ARG A 473 26.70 4.81 -7.06
C ARG A 473 25.49 4.66 -6.15
N LEU A 474 25.58 5.14 -4.91
CA LEU A 474 24.45 5.10 -3.96
C LEU A 474 23.28 5.96 -4.45
N TYR A 475 23.55 7.17 -4.94
CA TYR A 475 22.56 8.04 -5.57
C TYR A 475 21.84 7.32 -6.73
N GLU A 476 22.59 6.75 -7.68
CA GLU A 476 22.02 6.06 -8.84
C GLU A 476 21.19 4.83 -8.45
N GLN A 477 21.62 4.08 -7.42
CA GLN A 477 20.91 2.90 -6.94
C GLN A 477 19.61 3.23 -6.19
N LEU A 478 19.58 4.33 -5.44
CA LEU A 478 18.39 4.75 -4.70
C LEU A 478 17.38 5.49 -5.59
N ARG A 479 17.84 6.17 -6.64
CA ARG A 479 17.01 6.98 -7.54
C ARG A 479 15.75 6.28 -8.06
N PRO A 480 15.77 5.01 -8.54
CA PRO A 480 14.55 4.31 -8.99
C PRO A 480 13.48 4.20 -7.90
N MET A 481 13.88 4.02 -6.64
CA MET A 481 12.94 3.89 -5.51
C MET A 481 12.11 5.17 -5.34
N PHE A 482 12.73 6.33 -5.55
CA PHE A 482 12.05 7.61 -5.41
C PHE A 482 11.33 8.03 -6.69
N VAL A 483 12.02 7.96 -7.83
CA VAL A 483 11.51 8.50 -9.10
C VAL A 483 10.47 7.57 -9.72
N GLN A 484 10.71 6.26 -9.70
CA GLN A 484 9.81 5.29 -10.34
C GLN A 484 8.77 4.77 -9.34
N HIS A 485 9.20 4.32 -8.16
CA HIS A 485 8.27 3.66 -7.22
C HIS A 485 7.45 4.65 -6.38
N LEU A 486 8.06 5.75 -5.89
CA LEU A 486 7.33 6.80 -5.14
C LEU A 486 6.77 7.92 -6.02
N SER A 487 7.19 8.00 -7.29
CA SER A 487 6.73 9.02 -8.26
C SER A 487 6.92 10.47 -7.78
N ILE A 488 7.94 10.77 -6.94
CA ILE A 488 8.18 12.13 -6.43
C ILE A 488 8.83 13.08 -7.44
N GLY A 489 9.28 12.55 -8.59
CA GLY A 489 9.97 13.27 -9.66
C GLY A 489 11.49 13.41 -9.44
N SER A 490 12.25 13.49 -10.54
CA SER A 490 13.73 13.56 -10.49
C SER A 490 14.21 14.80 -9.74
N ARG A 491 13.63 15.97 -10.00
CA ARG A 491 14.06 17.23 -9.38
C ARG A 491 13.93 17.20 -7.86
N THR A 492 12.81 16.69 -7.34
CA THR A 492 12.58 16.55 -5.90
C THR A 492 13.61 15.62 -5.28
N TYR A 493 13.89 14.50 -5.93
CA TYR A 493 14.93 13.56 -5.48
C TYR A 493 16.32 14.22 -5.43
N ASP A 494 16.71 14.93 -6.49
CA ASP A 494 18.01 15.62 -6.58
C ASP A 494 18.16 16.69 -5.48
N GLU A 495 17.11 17.46 -5.24
CA GLU A 495 17.10 18.49 -4.20
C GLU A 495 17.12 17.87 -2.79
N SER A 496 16.32 16.83 -2.53
CA SER A 496 16.29 16.14 -1.23
C SER A 496 17.60 15.41 -0.93
N TRP A 497 18.20 14.76 -1.94
CA TRP A 497 19.53 14.16 -1.83
C TRP A 497 20.59 15.21 -1.48
N ALA A 498 20.62 16.33 -2.20
CA ALA A 498 21.61 17.36 -1.97
C ALA A 498 21.49 17.98 -0.56
N VAL A 499 20.27 18.26 -0.12
CA VAL A 499 20.01 18.75 1.25
C VAL A 499 20.42 17.69 2.27
N PHE A 500 20.11 16.42 2.05
CA PHE A 500 20.50 15.33 2.94
C PHE A 500 22.01 15.22 3.13
N GLU A 501 22.78 15.20 2.05
CA GLU A 501 24.25 15.12 2.09
C GLU A 501 24.87 16.31 2.83
N ILE A 502 24.38 17.53 2.57
CA ILE A 502 24.85 18.73 3.28
C ILE A 502 24.57 18.60 4.78
N LEU A 503 23.33 18.26 5.16
CA LEU A 503 22.94 18.15 6.56
C LEU A 503 23.67 17.02 7.29
N ARG A 504 23.85 15.86 6.64
CA ARG A 504 24.60 14.73 7.21
C ARG A 504 26.04 15.14 7.52
N ASN A 505 26.72 15.81 6.59
CA ASN A 505 28.11 16.24 6.78
C ASN A 505 28.22 17.34 7.85
N LEU A 506 27.26 18.26 7.92
CA LEU A 506 27.20 19.25 9.00
C LEU A 506 26.94 18.59 10.37
N ALA A 507 26.06 17.60 10.44
CA ALA A 507 25.81 16.84 11.66
C ALA A 507 27.06 16.05 12.11
N ALA A 508 27.78 15.46 11.16
CA ALA A 508 29.04 14.77 11.43
C ALA A 508 30.13 15.71 11.98
N ALA A 509 30.20 16.94 11.45
CA ALA A 509 31.09 17.99 11.95
C ALA A 509 30.68 18.47 13.36
N ALA A 510 29.38 18.67 13.59
CA ALA A 510 28.86 19.10 14.89
C ALA A 510 29.09 18.06 16.00
N ALA A 511 29.15 16.77 15.64
CA ALA A 511 29.49 15.68 16.54
C ALA A 511 31.00 15.58 16.87
N ALA A 512 31.87 16.34 16.19
CA ALA A 512 33.30 16.37 16.51
C ALA A 512 33.55 17.16 17.81
N PRO A 513 34.42 16.69 18.73
CA PRO A 513 34.72 17.41 19.98
C PRO A 513 35.14 18.87 19.77
N GLU A 514 35.91 19.13 18.71
CA GLU A 514 36.43 20.45 18.34
C GLU A 514 35.32 21.45 17.97
N ALA A 515 34.15 20.97 17.54
CA ALA A 515 33.04 21.83 17.14
C ALA A 515 32.50 22.69 18.29
N GLN A 516 32.60 22.20 19.54
CA GLN A 516 32.19 22.95 20.74
C GLN A 516 33.01 24.24 20.94
N THR A 517 34.24 24.27 20.43
CA THR A 517 35.12 25.44 20.48
C THR A 517 35.05 26.25 19.19
N TYR A 518 35.13 25.59 18.04
CA TYR A 518 35.27 26.27 16.75
C TYR A 518 33.99 27.00 16.32
N LEU A 519 32.79 26.48 16.64
CA LEU A 519 31.54 27.12 16.23
C LEU A 519 31.29 28.46 16.94
N PRO A 520 31.39 28.57 18.28
CA PRO A 520 31.30 29.86 18.96
C PRO A 520 32.37 30.86 18.51
N GLU A 521 33.60 30.39 18.28
CA GLU A 521 34.70 31.24 17.78
C GLU A 521 34.41 31.78 16.38
N LEU A 522 33.84 30.95 15.49
CA LEU A 522 33.40 31.36 14.16
C LEU A 522 32.28 32.39 14.23
N GLY A 523 31.29 32.19 15.10
CA GLY A 523 30.21 33.14 15.35
C GLY A 523 30.76 34.49 15.84
N ALA A 524 31.63 34.48 16.85
CA ALA A 524 32.24 35.69 17.41
C ALA A 524 33.13 36.42 16.40
N ALA A 525 33.93 35.69 15.61
CA ALA A 525 34.76 36.28 14.56
C ALA A 525 33.91 36.92 13.45
N ARG A 526 32.75 36.33 13.14
CA ARG A 526 31.81 36.91 12.18
C ARG A 526 31.20 38.21 12.67
N VAL A 527 30.73 38.25 13.93
CA VAL A 527 30.16 39.46 14.54
C VAL A 527 31.19 40.58 14.52
N ALA A 528 32.41 40.31 14.99
CA ALA A 528 33.48 41.31 15.01
C ALA A 528 33.82 41.85 13.61
N PHE A 529 33.80 40.99 12.58
CA PHE A 529 34.02 41.42 11.20
C PHE A 529 32.89 42.34 10.70
N ASP A 530 31.63 41.96 10.92
CA ASP A 530 30.49 42.77 10.47
C ASP A 530 30.46 44.13 11.21
N GLU A 531 30.69 44.15 12.53
CA GLU A 531 30.79 45.41 13.31
C GLU A 531 31.90 46.32 12.80
N THR A 532 33.12 45.79 12.62
CA THR A 532 34.27 46.58 12.14
C THR A 532 34.01 47.11 10.72
N ARG A 533 33.32 46.34 9.89
CA ARG A 533 32.95 46.75 8.53
C ARG A 533 31.86 47.81 8.52
N ASP A 534 30.84 47.68 9.36
CA ASP A 534 29.76 48.65 9.50
C ASP A 534 30.29 50.00 10.02
N GLU A 535 31.24 49.98 10.98
CA GLU A 535 31.95 51.18 11.44
C GLU A 535 32.72 51.87 10.32
N TYR A 536 33.44 51.10 9.50
CA TYR A 536 34.16 51.63 8.33
C TYR A 536 33.20 52.20 7.29
N ASP A 537 32.12 51.50 6.95
CA ASP A 537 31.13 51.93 5.97
C ASP A 537 30.39 53.19 6.44
N HIS A 538 30.11 53.30 7.74
CA HIS A 538 29.54 54.50 8.34
C HIS A 538 30.50 55.69 8.22
N TRP A 539 31.78 55.50 8.56
CA TRP A 539 32.81 56.52 8.37
C TRP A 539 32.97 56.91 6.89
N ALA A 540 33.02 55.94 5.98
CA ALA A 540 33.19 56.17 4.54
C ALA A 540 32.03 56.99 3.96
N LYS A 541 30.79 56.70 4.37
CA LYS A 541 29.59 57.48 4.01
C LYS A 541 29.66 58.92 4.52
N GLN A 542 30.15 59.14 5.75
CA GLN A 542 30.33 60.49 6.30
C GLN A 542 31.38 61.29 5.52
N GLN A 543 32.50 60.67 5.14
CA GLN A 543 33.58 61.33 4.39
C GLN A 543 33.18 61.68 2.94
N SER A 544 32.39 60.82 2.28
CA SER A 544 31.83 61.11 0.95
C SER A 544 31.00 62.40 0.91
N ASN A 545 30.45 62.83 2.06
CA ASN A 545 29.66 64.05 2.18
C ASN A 545 30.48 65.29 2.56
N SER A 546 31.73 65.15 3.05
CA SER A 546 32.50 66.29 3.59
C SER A 546 33.74 66.69 2.79
N THR A 547 34.52 65.76 2.22
CA THR A 547 35.60 65.99 1.24
C THR A 547 36.15 64.62 0.83
N ALA A 548 36.56 64.40 -0.42
CA ALA A 548 37.09 63.10 -0.84
C ALA A 548 38.29 62.68 0.05
N PRO A 549 38.23 61.52 0.74
CA PRO A 549 39.23 61.14 1.72
C PRO A 549 40.61 60.92 1.08
N ASN A 550 41.67 61.31 1.79
CA ASN A 550 43.03 60.98 1.40
C ASN A 550 43.19 59.45 1.42
N GLY A 551 43.64 58.84 0.32
CA GLY A 551 43.73 57.37 0.18
C GLY A 551 44.57 56.69 1.27
N ARG A 552 45.50 57.42 1.90
CA ARG A 552 46.27 56.91 3.05
C ARG A 552 45.43 56.75 4.33
N GLU A 553 44.57 57.71 4.64
CA GLU A 553 43.68 57.64 5.81
C GLU A 553 42.63 56.53 5.62
N ALA A 554 42.08 56.41 4.41
CA ALA A 554 41.16 55.32 4.07
C ALA A 554 41.83 53.93 4.20
N PHE A 555 43.10 53.80 3.82
CA PHE A 555 43.86 52.57 3.97
C PHE A 555 44.12 52.23 5.46
N GLU A 556 44.53 53.20 6.26
CA GLU A 556 44.79 53.02 7.70
C GLU A 556 43.49 52.66 8.46
N ARG A 557 42.37 53.30 8.13
CA ARG A 557 41.04 53.01 8.69
C ARG A 557 40.46 51.66 8.24
N TYR A 558 40.88 51.15 7.08
CA TYR A 558 40.46 49.83 6.59
C TYR A 558 41.33 48.68 7.15
N ALA A 559 42.48 48.96 7.75
CA ALA A 559 43.36 47.94 8.30
C ALA A 559 42.68 47.04 9.37
N PRO A 560 41.88 47.58 10.32
CA PRO A 560 41.10 46.76 11.25
C PRO A 560 40.08 45.85 10.56
N VAL A 561 39.40 46.35 9.51
CA VAL A 561 38.43 45.54 8.72
C VAL A 561 39.15 44.34 8.11
N ARG A 562 40.32 44.56 7.50
CA ARG A 562 41.13 43.48 6.91
C ARG A 562 41.58 42.47 7.96
N ALA A 563 42.05 42.93 9.12
CA ALA A 563 42.46 42.04 10.21
C ALA A 563 41.29 41.20 10.76
N ALA A 564 40.11 41.80 10.90
CA ALA A 564 38.90 41.09 11.30
C ALA A 564 38.44 40.09 10.23
N GLU A 565 38.51 40.46 8.96
CA GLU A 565 38.21 39.57 7.83
C GLU A 565 39.14 38.35 7.78
N GLU A 566 40.44 38.55 7.98
CA GLU A 566 41.42 37.45 8.05
C GLU A 566 41.13 36.51 9.22
N LYS A 567 40.79 37.06 10.39
CA LYS A 567 40.41 36.26 11.57
C LYS A 567 39.15 35.44 11.28
N TYR A 568 38.13 36.05 10.69
CA TYR A 568 36.90 35.37 10.27
C TYR A 568 37.17 34.27 9.26
N LYS A 569 37.96 34.54 8.21
CA LYS A 569 38.34 33.55 7.19
C LYS A 569 39.08 32.36 7.82
N ARG A 570 39.99 32.59 8.76
CA ARG A 570 40.69 31.52 9.49
C ARG A 570 39.73 30.67 10.33
N ALA A 571 38.82 31.30 11.09
CA ALA A 571 37.82 30.57 11.86
C ALA A 571 36.89 29.74 10.96
N LEU A 572 36.48 30.31 9.82
CA LEU A 572 35.66 29.63 8.82
C LEU A 572 36.37 28.42 8.23
N ASP A 573 37.66 28.59 7.91
CA ASP A 573 38.52 27.54 7.37
C ASP A 573 38.71 26.38 8.36
N LEU A 574 38.94 26.69 9.64
CA LEU A 574 39.06 25.70 10.73
C LEU A 574 37.78 24.88 10.90
N TYR A 575 36.61 25.54 10.94
CA TYR A 575 35.35 24.80 11.02
C TYR A 575 35.08 23.99 9.75
N ALA A 576 35.41 24.52 8.57
CA ALA A 576 35.28 23.79 7.30
C ALA A 576 36.15 22.54 7.22
N GLN A 577 37.29 22.49 7.94
CA GLN A 577 38.12 21.27 8.06
C GLN A 577 37.44 20.15 8.87
N LEU A 578 36.48 20.48 9.75
CA LEU A 578 35.73 19.47 10.50
C LEU A 578 34.64 18.79 9.66
N ILE A 579 34.26 19.36 8.51
CA ILE A 579 33.16 18.87 7.67
C ILE A 579 33.70 17.75 6.75
N PRO A 580 33.29 16.48 6.94
CA PRO A 580 33.79 15.37 6.15
C PRO A 580 33.18 15.40 4.75
N MET A 581 33.87 15.99 3.77
CA MET A 581 33.44 16.06 2.37
C MET A 581 34.31 15.13 1.51
N ALA A 582 34.19 13.80 1.69
CA ALA A 582 34.90 12.83 0.85
C ALA A 582 34.13 12.58 -0.46
N LEU A 583 34.37 13.41 -1.48
CA LEU A 583 33.79 13.30 -2.83
C LEU A 583 32.26 13.07 -2.82
N PRO A 584 31.49 14.02 -2.27
CA PRO A 584 30.04 13.90 -2.22
C PRO A 584 29.43 14.08 -3.62
N HIS A 585 28.35 13.35 -3.91
CA HIS A 585 27.55 13.55 -5.11
C HIS A 585 26.69 14.82 -4.97
N LEU A 586 27.33 15.98 -5.11
CA LEU A 586 26.74 17.31 -4.97
C LEU A 586 27.11 18.20 -6.14
N ARG A 587 26.12 18.93 -6.64
CA ARG A 587 26.29 19.89 -7.73
C ARG A 587 26.95 21.17 -7.23
N VAL A 588 27.95 21.66 -7.97
CA VAL A 588 28.67 22.91 -7.74
C VAL A 588 28.64 23.79 -8.98
N GLU A 589 28.54 25.10 -8.77
CA GLU A 589 28.46 26.12 -9.82
C GLU A 589 29.48 27.22 -9.57
N LEU A 590 30.10 27.71 -10.64
CA LEU A 590 31.06 28.80 -10.61
C LEU A 590 30.36 30.14 -10.35
N GLN A 591 30.64 30.75 -9.20
CA GLN A 591 30.13 32.07 -8.88
C GLN A 591 31.19 33.15 -9.11
N HIS A 592 30.74 34.30 -9.63
CA HIS A 592 31.59 35.44 -9.97
C HIS A 592 31.43 36.64 -9.02
N SER A 593 30.42 36.61 -8.14
CA SER A 593 30.00 37.77 -7.32
C SER A 593 30.89 38.09 -6.11
N GLU A 594 31.64 37.11 -5.60
CA GLU A 594 32.52 37.26 -4.41
C GLU A 594 33.92 36.65 -4.65
N GLY A 595 34.45 36.85 -5.87
CA GLY A 595 35.62 36.11 -6.37
C GLY A 595 35.22 34.82 -7.09
N VAL A 596 36.11 34.29 -7.92
CA VAL A 596 35.89 33.08 -8.73
C VAL A 596 35.98 31.86 -7.83
N ALA A 597 34.83 31.33 -7.39
CA ALA A 597 34.74 30.19 -6.49
C ALA A 597 33.58 29.26 -6.85
N TYR A 598 33.77 27.95 -6.72
CA TYR A 598 32.70 26.97 -6.91
C TYR A 598 31.88 26.84 -5.62
N LYS A 599 30.57 27.05 -5.72
CA LYS A 599 29.64 26.95 -4.58
C LYS A 599 28.47 26.04 -4.92
N SER A 600 27.88 25.38 -3.93
CA SER A 600 26.68 24.57 -4.15
C SER A 600 25.43 25.45 -4.25
N PRO A 601 24.62 25.36 -5.32
CA PRO A 601 23.35 26.07 -5.41
C PRO A 601 22.41 25.75 -4.25
N THR A 602 22.44 24.51 -3.75
CA THR A 602 21.63 24.05 -2.61
C THR A 602 22.05 24.75 -1.33
N VAL A 603 23.35 24.82 -1.03
CA VAL A 603 23.84 25.53 0.16
C VAL A 603 23.50 27.02 0.07
N GLN A 604 23.66 27.63 -1.11
CA GLN A 604 23.32 29.04 -1.33
C GLN A 604 21.83 29.32 -1.11
N ARG A 605 20.96 28.41 -1.54
CA ARG A 605 19.52 28.48 -1.25
C ARG A 605 19.26 28.40 0.26
N LEU A 606 19.82 27.41 0.95
CA LEU A 606 19.65 27.25 2.40
C LEU A 606 20.16 28.48 3.18
N ILE A 607 21.28 29.09 2.78
CA ILE A 607 21.77 30.33 3.40
C ILE A 607 20.73 31.46 3.28
N ARG A 608 20.13 31.64 2.10
CA ARG A 608 19.09 32.66 1.89
C ARG A 608 17.84 32.37 2.71
N GLU A 609 17.40 31.11 2.75
CA GLU A 609 16.22 30.69 3.50
C GLU A 609 16.44 30.92 5.01
N VAL A 610 17.53 30.41 5.58
CA VAL A 610 17.84 30.61 7.01
C VAL A 610 18.00 32.09 7.36
N SER A 611 18.64 32.88 6.49
CA SER A 611 18.76 34.33 6.71
C SER A 611 17.41 35.06 6.67
N SER A 612 16.44 34.55 5.92
CA SER A 612 15.11 35.17 5.76
C SER A 612 14.14 34.73 6.86
N TYR A 613 14.09 33.44 7.18
CA TYR A 613 13.18 32.85 8.16
C TYR A 613 13.70 32.93 9.60
N GLY A 614 15.02 33.09 9.78
CA GLY A 614 15.65 33.16 11.10
C GLY A 614 15.41 31.88 11.91
N SER A 615 15.05 32.05 13.18
CA SER A 615 14.82 30.93 14.11
C SER A 615 13.58 30.09 13.79
N LYS A 616 12.68 30.57 12.91
CA LYS A 616 11.48 29.84 12.47
C LYS A 616 11.74 28.89 11.30
N HIS A 617 12.99 28.77 10.84
CA HIS A 617 13.31 27.86 9.77
C HIS A 617 13.17 26.40 10.25
N PRO A 618 12.47 25.51 9.52
CA PRO A 618 12.19 24.15 10.00
C PRO A 618 13.43 23.32 10.37
N LEU A 619 14.56 23.55 9.68
CA LEU A 619 15.84 22.90 10.00
C LEU A 619 16.44 23.34 11.35
N LEU A 620 16.18 24.56 11.79
CA LEU A 620 16.62 25.05 13.10
C LEU A 620 15.69 24.51 14.20
N GLU A 621 14.37 24.55 13.98
CA GLU A 621 13.38 24.04 14.93
C GLU A 621 13.53 22.53 15.21
N SER A 622 13.94 21.76 14.20
CA SER A 622 14.18 20.31 14.31
C SER A 622 15.58 19.95 14.83
N GLY A 623 16.45 20.93 15.08
CA GLY A 623 17.83 20.71 15.54
C GLY A 623 18.79 20.14 14.49
N LEU A 624 18.42 20.18 13.21
CA LEU A 624 19.29 19.76 12.09
C LEU A 624 20.38 20.80 11.76
N LEU A 625 20.18 22.04 12.18
CA LEU A 625 21.16 23.12 12.15
C LEU A 625 21.32 23.73 13.56
N PRO A 626 22.42 24.45 13.83
CA PRO A 626 22.60 25.19 15.08
C PRO A 626 21.41 26.10 15.38
N GLY A 627 21.00 26.19 16.65
CA GLY A 627 19.82 26.97 17.06
C GLY A 627 19.94 28.49 16.83
N SER A 628 21.17 29.01 16.73
CA SER A 628 21.42 30.40 16.34
C SER A 628 21.39 30.54 14.82
N PRO A 629 20.53 31.41 14.24
CA PRO A 629 20.51 31.65 12.79
C PRO A 629 21.86 32.11 12.24
N LEU A 630 22.61 32.88 13.03
CA LEU A 630 23.95 33.33 12.65
C LEU A 630 24.89 32.12 12.50
N GLU A 631 24.95 31.27 13.52
CA GLU A 631 25.79 30.06 13.52
C GLU A 631 25.38 29.11 12.40
N ALA A 632 24.08 28.89 12.19
CA ALA A 632 23.57 28.08 11.08
C ALA A 632 23.99 28.60 9.70
N VAL A 633 23.96 29.92 9.48
CA VAL A 633 24.48 30.51 8.24
C VAL A 633 25.99 30.31 8.14
N GLN A 634 26.74 30.39 9.24
CA GLN A 634 28.19 30.18 9.21
C GLN A 634 28.58 28.72 8.95
N THR A 635 27.86 27.75 9.51
CA THR A 635 28.10 26.33 9.21
C THR A 635 27.81 26.01 7.74
N LEU A 636 26.74 26.56 7.17
CA LEU A 636 26.46 26.46 5.73
C LEU A 636 27.55 27.13 4.87
N ARG A 637 28.07 28.28 5.29
CA ARG A 637 29.22 28.92 4.60
C ARG A 637 30.47 28.05 4.68
N ALA A 638 30.74 27.42 5.83
CA ALA A 638 31.84 26.49 6.00
C ALA A 638 31.68 25.24 5.10
N ALA A 639 30.45 24.75 4.91
CA ALA A 639 30.17 23.66 3.96
C ALA A 639 30.53 24.05 2.52
N ASN A 640 30.26 25.28 2.09
CA ASN A 640 30.72 25.75 0.78
C ASN A 640 32.25 25.80 0.69
N VAL A 641 32.95 26.24 1.73
CA VAL A 641 34.43 26.23 1.74
C VAL A 641 34.96 24.80 1.64
N ALA A 642 34.36 23.85 2.36
CA ALA A 642 34.73 22.44 2.27
C ALA A 642 34.47 21.87 0.87
N LEU A 643 33.31 22.16 0.28
CA LEU A 643 32.97 21.73 -1.09
C LEU A 643 33.85 22.37 -2.15
N GLU A 644 34.24 23.63 -1.98
CA GLU A 644 35.14 24.33 -2.89
C GLU A 644 36.51 23.65 -2.95
N ARG A 645 37.03 23.18 -1.81
CA ARG A 645 38.29 22.39 -1.77
C ARG A 645 38.17 21.11 -2.60
N VAL A 646 37.04 20.41 -2.49
CA VAL A 646 36.76 19.20 -3.28
C VAL A 646 36.65 19.54 -4.77
N ALA A 647 35.84 20.54 -5.12
CA ALA A 647 35.68 20.98 -6.51
C ALA A 647 37.00 21.40 -7.15
N ASN A 648 37.87 22.10 -6.40
CA ASN A 648 39.20 22.49 -6.86
C ASN A 648 40.14 21.29 -7.02
N TRP A 649 40.08 20.30 -6.12
CA TRP A 649 40.82 19.04 -6.27
C TRP A 649 40.38 18.27 -7.52
N THR A 650 39.06 18.12 -7.71
CA THR A 650 38.48 17.47 -8.90
C THR A 650 38.89 18.21 -10.17
N ARG A 651 38.88 19.55 -10.13
CA ARG A 651 39.36 20.40 -11.22
C ARG A 651 40.82 20.18 -11.58
N GLN A 652 41.70 20.08 -10.59
CA GLN A 652 43.14 19.89 -10.82
C GLN A 652 43.45 18.52 -11.44
N ASN A 653 42.63 17.51 -11.14
CA ASN A 653 42.83 16.14 -11.63
C ASN A 653 42.13 15.85 -12.96
N ARG A 654 41.24 16.72 -13.43
CA ARG A 654 40.53 16.56 -14.71
C ARG A 654 41.31 17.22 -15.85
N MET A 655 41.51 16.51 -16.95
CA MET A 655 42.06 17.09 -18.19
C MET A 655 40.93 17.73 -19.01
N GLY A 656 40.99 19.06 -19.24
CA GLY A 656 40.06 19.78 -20.13
C GLY A 656 39.50 21.09 -19.55
N ILE A 657 38.63 21.76 -20.32
CA ILE A 657 37.85 22.92 -19.85
C ILE A 657 36.70 22.38 -18.99
N LEU A 658 36.65 22.77 -17.72
CA LEU A 658 35.51 22.44 -16.86
C LEU A 658 34.31 23.34 -17.16
N PRO A 659 33.10 22.77 -17.19
CA PRO A 659 31.89 23.56 -17.30
C PRO A 659 31.70 24.44 -16.06
N ASP A 660 30.91 25.50 -16.21
CA ASP A 660 30.53 26.39 -15.10
C ASP A 660 29.71 25.66 -14.03
N GLU A 661 29.15 24.49 -14.34
CA GLU A 661 28.39 23.64 -13.43
C GLU A 661 28.77 22.15 -13.62
N PHE A 662 29.09 21.44 -12.54
CA PHE A 662 29.38 20.00 -12.55
C PHE A 662 29.11 19.34 -11.18
N TRP A 663 29.21 18.02 -11.12
CA TRP A 663 29.14 17.26 -9.86
C TRP A 663 30.51 17.16 -9.19
N ALA A 664 30.60 17.40 -7.89
CA ALA A 664 31.88 17.46 -7.18
C ALA A 664 32.70 16.14 -7.23
N ASP A 665 32.04 15.02 -7.51
CA ASP A 665 32.60 13.66 -7.60
C ASP A 665 32.87 13.17 -9.04
N GLU A 666 32.78 14.05 -10.04
CA GLU A 666 33.00 13.72 -11.48
C GLU A 666 34.44 13.53 -11.94
#